data_AF-G3QES3-F1
#
_entry.id   AF-G3QES3-F1
#
_cell.length_a   1.000
_cell.length_b   1.000
_cell.length_c   1.000
_cell.angle_alpha   90.00
_cell.angle_beta   90.00
_cell.angle_gamma   90.00
#
_symmetry.space_group_name_H-M   'P 1'
#
loop_
_entity.id
_entity.type
_entity.pdbx_description
1 polymer ?
#
loop_
_entity_poly.entity_id
_entity_poly.type
_entity_poly.pdbx_seq_one_letter_code
_entity_poly.pdbx_strand_id
1 'polypeptide(L)'
;MCDLRRPAAGGMMDLAYVCEWEKWSKSTHCPSVPLACAWSCRNLIAFTMDLRSDDQDLTRMIHILDTEHPWDLHSIPSEHREAITCLEWDQSGSRLLSADADGQIKCWSMADHLANSWESSVGSLVEGDPIVALSWLHNGVKLALHVEKSGASSFGEKFSRVKFSPSLTLFGGKPMEGWIAVTVSGLVTVSLLKPSGQVLTSTESLCRLRGRVALADIAFTGGGNIVVATADGSSASPVQFYKVCVSVVSEKCRIDTEILPSLFMRCTTDLNRKDKFPAITHLKFLARDMSEQVLLCASSQTSSIVECWSLRKEGLPVNNIFQQISPVVGDKQPTILKWRILSATNDLDRVSAVALPKLPISLTNTDLKVASDTQFYPGLGLALAFHDGSVHIVHRLSLQTMAVFYSSAAPRPVDEPAMKRPRTAGPAVHLKAMQLSWTSLALVGIDNQGKLSVLRLSPSMGHPLEVGLALRHLLFLLEYCMVTGYDWWDILLHVQPSMVQSLVEKLHEEYTRQTAALQQVLSTRILAMKASLCKLSPCTVTRVCDYHTKLFLIAISSTLKSLLRPHFLNTPDKSPGDRLTEICTKITDVDIDKVMINLKTEEFVLDMNTLQALQQLLQWVGDFVLYLLASLPNQVPAPTWSPTSTWSPTS
;
A
#
# COMPACT_ATOMS: atom_id res chain seq x y z
N MET A 1 5.31 -22.86 -13.42
CA MET A 1 4.99 -23.39 -12.07
C MET A 1 5.67 -22.50 -11.03
N CYS A 2 4.91 -21.78 -10.21
CA CYS A 2 5.47 -20.98 -9.11
C CYS A 2 5.60 -21.86 -7.86
N ASP A 3 6.78 -22.41 -7.61
CA ASP A 3 7.08 -23.01 -6.31
C ASP A 3 7.27 -21.89 -5.29
N LEU A 4 6.28 -21.69 -4.41
CA LEU A 4 6.48 -20.95 -3.16
C LEU A 4 7.53 -21.70 -2.33
N ARG A 5 8.80 -21.29 -2.43
CA ARG A 5 9.87 -21.90 -1.64
C ARG A 5 9.58 -21.67 -0.16
N ARG A 6 9.50 -22.76 0.59
CA ARG A 6 9.44 -22.74 2.05
C ARG A 6 10.73 -22.12 2.63
N PRO A 7 10.64 -21.46 3.80
CA PRO A 7 11.74 -20.70 4.38
C PRO A 7 13.00 -21.55 4.57
N ALA A 8 14.15 -21.02 4.12
CA ALA A 8 15.41 -21.31 4.79
C ALA A 8 15.44 -20.46 6.07
N ALA A 9 15.73 -21.08 7.21
CA ALA A 9 15.84 -20.33 8.45
C ALA A 9 17.02 -19.34 8.37
N GLY A 10 16.76 -18.03 8.54
CA GLY A 10 17.80 -17.04 8.85
C GLY A 10 18.20 -16.03 7.77
N GLY A 11 17.55 -15.99 6.60
CA GLY A 11 17.79 -14.96 5.58
C GLY A 11 17.23 -13.59 5.97
N MET A 12 18.01 -12.52 5.78
CA MET A 12 17.56 -11.13 5.95
C MET A 12 16.55 -10.72 4.86
N MET A 13 16.77 -11.23 3.66
CA MET A 13 15.99 -11.00 2.46
C MET A 13 16.11 -12.23 1.55
N ASP A 14 14.98 -12.82 1.17
CA ASP A 14 14.95 -14.08 0.41
C ASP A 14 14.02 -13.96 -0.80
N LEU A 15 14.33 -14.67 -1.88
CA LEU A 15 13.45 -14.77 -3.06
C LEU A 15 12.22 -15.61 -2.73
N ALA A 16 11.04 -15.00 -2.71
CA ALA A 16 9.77 -15.69 -2.46
C ALA A 16 9.33 -16.46 -3.71
N TYR A 17 9.21 -15.75 -4.83
CA TYR A 17 8.96 -16.35 -6.14
C TYR A 17 9.36 -15.40 -7.25
N VAL A 18 9.33 -15.96 -8.46
CA VAL A 18 9.64 -15.32 -9.72
C VAL A 18 8.49 -15.64 -10.68
N CYS A 19 8.00 -14.62 -11.37
CA CYS A 19 7.05 -14.77 -12.46
C CYS A 19 7.78 -14.62 -13.79
N GLU A 20 7.79 -15.69 -14.57
CA GLU A 20 8.14 -15.70 -15.99
C GLU A 20 6.90 -16.15 -16.75
N TRP A 21 6.55 -15.43 -17.81
CA TRP A 21 5.33 -15.69 -18.56
C TRP A 21 5.69 -16.34 -19.91
N GLU A 22 5.35 -17.63 -20.05
CA GLU A 22 5.68 -18.45 -21.23
C GLU A 22 5.05 -17.93 -22.54
N LYS A 23 3.96 -17.18 -22.44
CA LYS A 23 3.24 -16.64 -23.60
C LYS A 23 3.97 -15.50 -24.32
N TRP A 24 5.05 -14.98 -23.74
CA TRP A 24 5.82 -13.94 -24.37
C TRP A 24 7.07 -14.52 -25.02
N SER A 25 7.07 -14.57 -26.37
CA SER A 25 8.27 -14.97 -27.09
C SER A 25 9.39 -13.97 -26.75
N LYS A 26 10.61 -14.47 -26.48
CA LYS A 26 11.77 -13.65 -26.07
C LYS A 26 12.11 -12.49 -27.03
N SER A 27 11.50 -12.48 -28.22
CA SER A 27 11.64 -11.51 -29.30
C SER A 27 10.64 -10.35 -29.28
N THR A 28 9.57 -10.40 -28.48
CA THR A 28 8.45 -9.43 -28.55
C THR A 28 8.49 -8.32 -27.51
N HIS A 29 9.50 -8.30 -26.64
CA HIS A 29 9.62 -7.29 -25.58
C HIS A 29 10.59 -6.16 -25.90
N CYS A 30 10.24 -4.95 -25.49
CA CYS A 30 11.06 -3.75 -25.62
C CYS A 30 11.55 -3.24 -24.25
N PRO A 31 12.64 -3.77 -23.70
CA PRO A 31 13.15 -3.38 -22.37
C PRO A 31 13.74 -1.95 -22.31
N SER A 32 13.83 -1.25 -23.44
CA SER A 32 14.34 0.13 -23.53
C SER A 32 13.35 1.19 -23.00
N VAL A 33 12.08 0.83 -22.79
CA VAL A 33 11.01 1.74 -22.37
C VAL A 33 11.04 1.93 -20.84
N PRO A 34 10.61 3.11 -20.31
CA PRO A 34 10.37 3.27 -18.87
C PRO A 34 9.42 2.19 -18.34
N LEU A 35 9.81 1.57 -17.23
CA LEU A 35 8.95 0.61 -16.52
C LEU A 35 8.35 1.32 -15.32
N ALA A 36 7.02 1.32 -15.21
CA ALA A 36 6.31 1.77 -14.04
C ALA A 36 5.76 0.55 -13.29
N CYS A 37 5.80 0.59 -11.96
CA CYS A 37 5.13 -0.40 -11.13
C CYS A 37 4.55 0.22 -9.86
N ALA A 38 3.43 -0.33 -9.41
CA ALA A 38 2.67 0.15 -8.27
C ALA A 38 2.07 -1.03 -7.50
N TRP A 39 2.07 -0.97 -6.17
CA TRP A 39 1.52 -2.02 -5.29
C TRP A 39 0.42 -1.44 -4.40
N SER A 40 -0.80 -1.95 -4.55
CA SER A 40 -2.01 -1.51 -3.85
C SER A 40 -2.11 -2.05 -2.42
N CYS A 41 -2.97 -1.44 -1.61
CA CYS A 41 -3.25 -1.89 -0.24
C CYS A 41 -4.10 -3.17 -0.18
N ARG A 42 -4.56 -3.66 -1.33
CA ARG A 42 -5.25 -4.96 -1.52
C ARG A 42 -4.32 -6.05 -2.06
N ASN A 43 -3.00 -5.81 -2.00
CA ASN A 43 -1.99 -6.70 -2.54
C ASN A 43 -2.13 -7.06 -4.03
N LEU A 44 -2.64 -6.09 -4.80
CA LEU A 44 -2.57 -6.12 -6.26
C LEU A 44 -1.33 -5.37 -6.74
N ILE A 45 -0.59 -5.97 -7.67
CA ILE A 45 0.59 -5.38 -8.29
C ILE A 45 0.23 -5.00 -9.72
N ALA A 46 0.40 -3.73 -10.06
CA ALA A 46 0.27 -3.22 -11.42
C ALA A 46 1.66 -2.88 -11.97
N PHE A 47 1.91 -3.20 -13.24
CA PHE A 47 3.13 -2.83 -13.93
C PHE A 47 2.95 -2.69 -15.43
N THR A 48 3.87 -1.96 -16.05
CA THR A 48 3.85 -1.75 -17.50
C THR A 48 4.83 -2.69 -18.19
N MET A 49 4.43 -3.23 -19.32
CA MET A 49 5.33 -3.87 -20.28
C MET A 49 4.73 -3.74 -21.66
N ASP A 50 5.56 -3.49 -22.66
CA ASP A 50 5.07 -3.38 -24.02
C ASP A 50 5.10 -4.73 -24.73
N LEU A 51 4.08 -4.96 -25.54
CA LEU A 51 3.99 -6.08 -26.47
C LEU A 51 4.26 -5.56 -27.88
N ARG A 52 5.29 -6.12 -28.52
CA ARG A 52 5.55 -5.90 -29.95
C ARG A 52 4.82 -6.97 -30.75
N SER A 53 3.98 -6.55 -31.70
CA SER A 53 3.38 -7.48 -32.68
C SER A 53 4.38 -7.86 -33.78
N ASP A 54 4.04 -8.89 -34.55
CA ASP A 54 4.84 -9.30 -35.71
C ASP A 54 4.95 -8.18 -36.77
N ASP A 55 3.95 -7.29 -36.82
CA ASP A 55 3.89 -6.11 -37.70
C ASP A 55 4.68 -4.90 -37.17
N GLN A 56 5.46 -5.08 -36.09
CA GLN A 56 6.26 -4.06 -35.38
C GLN A 56 5.47 -2.97 -34.63
N ASP A 57 4.13 -3.05 -34.62
CA ASP A 57 3.30 -2.17 -33.80
C ASP A 57 3.49 -2.47 -32.31
N LEU A 58 3.64 -1.41 -31.52
CA LEU A 58 3.91 -1.49 -30.09
C LEU A 58 2.63 -1.22 -29.31
N THR A 59 2.10 -2.25 -28.64
CA THR A 59 0.95 -2.11 -27.76
C THR A 59 1.42 -1.89 -26.33
N ARG A 60 1.03 -0.75 -25.75
CA ARG A 60 1.30 -0.42 -24.35
C ARG A 60 0.36 -1.20 -23.44
N MET A 61 0.89 -2.12 -22.64
CA MET A 61 0.07 -2.93 -21.74
C MET A 61 0.23 -2.51 -20.29
N ILE A 62 -0.86 -2.64 -19.55
CA ILE A 62 -0.87 -2.63 -18.08
C ILE A 62 -1.17 -4.05 -17.63
N HIS A 63 -0.29 -4.61 -16.82
CA HIS A 63 -0.44 -5.92 -16.24
C HIS A 63 -0.80 -5.79 -14.77
N ILE A 64 -1.79 -6.56 -14.33
CA ILE A 64 -2.26 -6.59 -12.94
C ILE A 64 -2.25 -8.05 -12.47
N LEU A 65 -1.65 -8.30 -11.32
CA LEU A 65 -1.69 -9.62 -10.67
C LEU A 65 -2.02 -9.51 -9.20
N ASP A 66 -2.62 -10.58 -8.67
CA ASP A 66 -2.78 -10.82 -7.24
C ASP A 66 -1.56 -11.61 -6.73
N THR A 67 -0.99 -11.14 -5.62
CA THR A 67 0.15 -11.81 -4.98
C THR A 67 -0.15 -13.22 -4.44
N GLU A 68 -1.42 -13.55 -4.14
CA GLU A 68 -1.83 -14.91 -3.75
C GLU A 68 -1.90 -15.84 -4.97
N HIS A 69 -2.22 -15.28 -6.15
CA HIS A 69 -2.40 -16.02 -7.41
C HIS A 69 -1.50 -15.47 -8.53
N PRO A 70 -0.16 -15.48 -8.36
CA PRO A 70 0.77 -14.81 -9.30
C PRO A 70 0.80 -15.42 -10.71
N TRP A 71 0.19 -16.59 -10.90
CA TRP A 71 0.00 -17.23 -12.21
C TRP A 71 -1.19 -16.67 -12.99
N ASP A 72 -2.13 -15.99 -12.34
CA ASP A 72 -3.31 -15.39 -12.97
C ASP A 72 -3.05 -13.93 -13.35
N LEU A 73 -2.14 -13.75 -14.32
CA LEU A 73 -1.77 -12.42 -14.82
C LEU A 73 -2.89 -11.87 -15.70
N HIS A 74 -3.50 -10.77 -15.27
CA HIS A 74 -4.41 -10.01 -16.11
C HIS A 74 -3.66 -8.93 -16.90
N SER A 75 -3.88 -8.85 -18.21
CA SER A 75 -3.17 -7.93 -19.12
C SER A 75 -4.16 -7.09 -19.90
N ILE A 76 -4.04 -5.77 -19.80
CA ILE A 76 -4.99 -4.81 -20.36
C ILE A 76 -4.27 -3.98 -21.44
N PRO A 77 -4.78 -3.92 -22.68
CA PRO A 77 -4.31 -2.93 -23.65
C PRO A 77 -4.70 -1.55 -23.15
N SER A 78 -3.69 -0.71 -22.86
CA SER A 78 -3.94 0.57 -22.19
C SER A 78 -4.49 1.65 -23.13
N GLU A 79 -4.34 1.45 -24.45
CA GLU A 79 -4.57 2.41 -25.53
C GLU A 79 -3.82 3.75 -25.34
N HIS A 80 -2.81 3.79 -24.48
CA HIS A 80 -1.86 4.89 -24.44
C HIS A 80 -1.05 4.92 -25.74
N ARG A 81 -0.81 6.13 -26.26
CA ARG A 81 -0.06 6.31 -27.52
C ARG A 81 1.43 6.20 -27.29
N GLU A 82 1.88 6.71 -26.16
CA GLU A 82 3.29 6.75 -25.78
C GLU A 82 3.59 5.89 -24.56
N ALA A 83 4.87 5.80 -24.23
CA ALA A 83 5.33 5.05 -23.07
C ALA A 83 4.63 5.52 -21.78
N ILE A 84 4.06 4.56 -21.03
CA ILE A 84 3.45 4.83 -19.74
C ILE A 84 4.56 5.17 -18.73
N THR A 85 4.50 6.37 -18.15
CA THR A 85 5.51 6.91 -17.24
C THR A 85 5.12 6.78 -15.77
N CYS A 86 3.82 6.69 -15.47
CA CYS A 86 3.29 6.67 -14.10
C CYS A 86 2.19 5.62 -13.93
N LEU A 87 2.17 4.95 -12.77
CA LEU A 87 1.08 4.12 -12.29
C LEU A 87 0.81 4.43 -10.81
N GLU A 88 -0.44 4.73 -10.44
CA GLU A 88 -0.78 5.11 -9.06
C GLU A 88 -2.12 4.54 -8.60
N TRP A 89 -2.08 3.75 -7.52
CA TRP A 89 -3.27 3.19 -6.89
C TRP A 89 -4.00 4.25 -6.05
N ASP A 90 -5.33 4.19 -6.05
CA ASP A 90 -6.12 4.93 -5.07
C ASP A 90 -5.96 4.35 -3.66
N GLN A 91 -6.38 5.11 -2.64
CA GLN A 91 -6.24 4.72 -1.24
C GLN A 91 -6.96 3.42 -0.85
N SER A 92 -7.98 3.04 -1.62
CA SER A 92 -8.75 1.81 -1.43
C SER A 92 -8.19 0.62 -2.21
N GLY A 93 -7.28 0.84 -3.16
CA GLY A 93 -6.73 -0.20 -4.04
C GLY A 93 -7.74 -0.73 -5.06
N SER A 94 -8.77 0.06 -5.38
CA SER A 94 -9.86 -0.30 -6.30
C SER A 94 -9.78 0.43 -7.65
N ARG A 95 -9.03 1.53 -7.70
CA ARG A 95 -8.79 2.28 -8.93
C ARG A 95 -7.29 2.47 -9.14
N LEU A 96 -6.90 2.49 -10.41
CA LEU A 96 -5.53 2.70 -10.84
C LEU A 96 -5.50 3.90 -11.79
N LEU A 97 -4.56 4.81 -11.60
CA LEU A 97 -4.24 5.81 -12.61
C LEU A 97 -3.06 5.35 -13.45
N SER A 98 -3.11 5.63 -14.74
CA SER A 98 -1.95 5.56 -15.62
C SER A 98 -1.75 6.89 -16.34
N ALA A 99 -0.51 7.23 -16.64
CA ALA A 99 -0.19 8.38 -17.48
C ALA A 99 0.99 8.09 -18.42
N ASP A 100 1.01 8.75 -19.58
CA ASP A 100 2.03 8.52 -20.61
C ASP A 100 2.87 9.75 -20.96
N ALA A 101 3.84 9.51 -21.84
CA ALA A 101 4.74 10.53 -22.39
C ALA A 101 4.11 11.40 -23.51
N ASP A 102 2.80 11.32 -23.74
CA ASP A 102 2.03 12.23 -24.61
C ASP A 102 1.07 13.13 -23.80
N GLY A 103 1.06 12.98 -22.47
CA GLY A 103 0.23 13.78 -21.56
C GLY A 103 -1.16 13.18 -21.30
N GLN A 104 -1.43 11.96 -21.77
CA GLN A 104 -2.70 11.27 -21.53
C GLN A 104 -2.70 10.66 -20.13
N ILE A 105 -3.79 10.84 -19.39
CA ILE A 105 -4.04 10.26 -18.07
C ILE A 105 -5.35 9.47 -18.12
N LYS A 106 -5.33 8.23 -17.64
CA LYS A 106 -6.50 7.34 -17.57
C LYS A 106 -6.75 6.86 -16.15
N CYS A 107 -8.02 6.73 -15.80
CA CYS A 107 -8.48 6.19 -14.53
C CYS A 107 -9.19 4.86 -14.78
N TRP A 108 -8.58 3.79 -14.29
CA TRP A 108 -9.06 2.42 -14.41
C TRP A 108 -9.82 2.01 -13.15
N SER A 109 -10.91 1.27 -13.34
CA SER A 109 -11.70 0.67 -12.25
C SER A 109 -12.01 -0.80 -12.54
N MET A 110 -12.16 -1.59 -11.47
CA MET A 110 -12.66 -2.96 -11.57
C MET A 110 -14.10 -2.96 -12.09
N ALA A 111 -14.35 -3.60 -13.23
CA ALA A 111 -15.71 -3.86 -13.71
C ALA A 111 -16.36 -4.92 -12.82
N ASP A 112 -17.60 -4.68 -12.37
CA ASP A 112 -18.36 -5.58 -11.48
C ASP A 112 -17.62 -6.03 -10.21
N HIS A 113 -16.67 -5.21 -9.74
CA HIS A 113 -15.78 -5.51 -8.60
C HIS A 113 -14.87 -6.73 -8.81
N LEU A 114 -14.62 -7.15 -10.05
CA LEU A 114 -13.74 -8.25 -10.39
C LEU A 114 -12.29 -7.76 -10.55
N ALA A 115 -11.36 -8.38 -9.83
CA ALA A 115 -9.94 -8.00 -9.87
C ALA A 115 -9.24 -8.31 -11.21
N ASN A 116 -9.87 -9.14 -12.05
CA ASN A 116 -9.38 -9.55 -13.37
C ASN A 116 -10.19 -8.92 -14.52
N SER A 117 -10.97 -7.87 -14.25
CA SER A 117 -11.70 -7.13 -15.29
C SER A 117 -11.59 -5.65 -15.01
N TRP A 118 -11.00 -4.91 -15.94
CA TRP A 118 -10.69 -3.48 -15.76
C TRP A 118 -11.14 -2.68 -16.96
N GLU A 119 -11.76 -1.54 -16.68
CA GLU A 119 -12.22 -0.59 -17.69
C GLU A 119 -11.73 0.82 -17.35
N SER A 120 -11.53 1.62 -18.39
CA SER A 120 -11.21 3.04 -18.27
C SER A 120 -12.30 3.85 -18.96
N SER A 121 -13.17 4.47 -18.15
CA SER A 121 -14.25 5.33 -18.63
C SER A 121 -13.94 6.82 -18.43
N VAL A 122 -12.86 7.13 -17.70
CA VAL A 122 -12.57 8.48 -17.22
C VAL A 122 -11.09 8.80 -17.38
N GLY A 123 -10.76 10.02 -17.78
CA GLY A 123 -9.37 10.46 -17.97
C GLY A 123 -9.24 11.96 -18.20
N SER A 124 -8.01 12.41 -18.43
CA SER A 124 -7.67 13.78 -18.78
C SER A 124 -6.48 13.81 -19.74
N LEU A 125 -6.30 14.90 -20.48
CA LEU A 125 -5.20 15.04 -21.45
C LEU A 125 -4.54 16.41 -21.31
N VAL A 126 -3.21 16.44 -21.34
CA VAL A 126 -2.40 17.64 -21.54
C VAL A 126 -1.64 17.46 -22.85
N GLU A 127 -2.19 17.97 -23.95
CA GLU A 127 -1.73 17.63 -25.31
C GLU A 127 -0.21 17.81 -25.51
N GLY A 128 0.47 16.71 -25.84
CA GLY A 128 1.88 16.70 -26.24
C GLY A 128 2.87 17.06 -25.12
N ASP A 129 2.44 17.05 -23.86
CA ASP A 129 3.29 17.38 -22.70
C ASP A 129 3.43 16.18 -21.75
N PRO A 130 4.54 15.43 -21.83
CA PRO A 130 4.77 14.21 -21.06
C PRO A 130 4.49 14.36 -19.56
N ILE A 131 3.75 13.40 -18.97
CA ILE A 131 3.55 13.35 -17.52
C ILE A 131 4.78 12.75 -16.83
N VAL A 132 5.30 13.43 -15.81
CA VAL A 132 6.49 13.01 -15.03
C VAL A 132 6.19 12.69 -13.57
N ALA A 133 5.04 13.15 -13.05
CA ALA A 133 4.52 12.72 -11.76
C ALA A 133 3.00 12.73 -11.74
N LEU A 134 2.41 11.81 -10.99
CA LEU A 134 0.97 11.62 -10.88
C LEU A 134 0.64 11.28 -9.41
N SER A 135 -0.48 11.78 -8.89
CA SER A 135 -0.97 11.37 -7.57
C SER A 135 -2.47 11.62 -7.44
N TRP A 136 -3.15 10.75 -6.69
CA TRP A 136 -4.51 11.04 -6.24
C TRP A 136 -4.52 12.20 -5.24
N LEU A 137 -5.58 13.02 -5.24
CA LEU A 137 -5.78 14.03 -4.20
C LEU A 137 -5.94 13.35 -2.83
N HIS A 138 -5.43 13.98 -1.78
CA HIS A 138 -5.48 13.40 -0.44
C HIS A 138 -6.85 13.59 0.20
N ASN A 139 -7.42 12.54 0.79
CA ASN A 139 -8.79 12.55 1.34
C ASN A 139 -8.89 13.04 2.80
N GLY A 140 -7.77 13.39 3.42
CA GLY A 140 -7.69 13.85 4.82
C GLY A 140 -7.50 12.73 5.85
N VAL A 141 -7.41 11.46 5.44
CA VAL A 141 -7.21 10.33 6.36
C VAL A 141 -5.72 10.03 6.48
N LYS A 142 -5.16 10.27 7.67
CA LYS A 142 -3.79 9.86 8.03
C LYS A 142 -3.82 9.11 9.35
N LEU A 143 -3.16 7.94 9.39
CA LEU A 143 -2.96 7.16 10.60
C LEU A 143 -1.49 7.19 10.99
N ALA A 144 -1.21 7.22 12.30
CA ALA A 144 0.12 6.99 12.84
C ALA A 144 0.18 5.63 13.53
N LEU A 145 1.29 4.92 13.31
CA LEU A 145 1.62 3.65 13.96
C LEU A 145 2.58 3.91 15.14
N HIS A 146 2.15 3.60 16.36
CA HIS A 146 2.93 3.79 17.60
C HIS A 146 3.53 2.47 18.07
N VAL A 147 4.74 2.16 17.60
CA VAL A 147 5.42 0.88 17.83
C VAL A 147 5.72 0.64 19.31
N GLU A 148 6.08 1.70 20.03
CA GLU A 148 6.32 1.70 21.47
C GLU A 148 5.07 1.34 22.28
N LYS A 149 3.88 1.55 21.71
CA LYS A 149 2.59 1.19 22.28
C LYS A 149 2.07 -0.16 21.80
N SER A 150 2.88 -0.97 21.12
CA SER A 150 2.48 -2.31 20.64
C SER A 150 1.91 -3.23 21.72
N GLY A 151 2.24 -3.00 23.00
CA GLY A 151 1.73 -3.76 24.15
C GLY A 151 0.46 -3.20 24.79
N ALA A 152 -0.06 -2.06 24.31
CA ALA A 152 -1.33 -1.53 24.76
C ALA A 152 -2.47 -2.51 24.43
N SER A 153 -3.56 -2.49 25.20
CA SER A 153 -4.74 -3.31 24.90
C SER A 153 -5.67 -2.63 23.89
N SER A 154 -5.72 -1.30 23.86
CA SER A 154 -6.61 -0.54 22.98
C SER A 154 -5.98 -0.27 21.61
N PHE A 155 -6.70 -0.54 20.53
CA PHE A 155 -6.24 -0.19 19.18
C PHE A 155 -6.10 1.32 18.98
N GLY A 156 -6.88 2.14 19.68
CA GLY A 156 -6.78 3.59 19.58
C GLY A 156 -5.47 4.16 20.16
N GLU A 157 -4.80 3.41 21.04
CA GLU A 157 -3.49 3.77 21.58
C GLU A 157 -2.37 3.38 20.62
N LYS A 158 -2.50 2.21 19.98
CA LYS A 158 -1.57 1.68 18.98
C LYS A 158 -1.62 2.47 17.67
N PHE A 159 -2.83 2.85 17.25
CA PHE A 159 -3.12 3.44 15.95
C PHE A 159 -3.98 4.69 16.14
N SER A 160 -3.38 5.86 15.96
CA SER A 160 -4.10 7.12 16.15
C SER A 160 -4.31 7.85 14.83
N ARG A 161 -5.49 8.44 14.66
CA ARG A 161 -5.72 9.40 13.56
C ARG A 161 -4.91 10.66 13.80
N VAL A 162 -4.11 11.03 12.81
CA VAL A 162 -3.38 12.30 12.80
C VAL A 162 -4.27 13.34 12.14
N LYS A 163 -4.32 14.54 12.72
CA LYS A 163 -5.05 15.65 12.11
C LYS A 163 -4.45 15.94 10.72
N PHE A 164 -5.27 15.76 9.69
CA PHE A 164 -4.89 15.98 8.32
C PHE A 164 -6.10 16.46 7.53
N SER A 165 -5.93 17.50 6.72
CA SER A 165 -7.00 18.06 5.91
C SER A 165 -6.98 17.47 4.49
N PRO A 166 -8.15 17.24 3.86
CA PRO A 166 -8.21 16.86 2.46
C PRO A 166 -7.59 17.95 1.56
N SER A 167 -7.11 17.56 0.37
CA SER A 167 -6.58 18.52 -0.61
C SER A 167 -7.62 19.50 -1.11
N LEU A 168 -8.87 19.04 -1.18
CA LEU A 168 -10.02 19.85 -1.52
C LEU A 168 -11.24 19.22 -0.85
N THR A 169 -12.14 20.06 -0.35
CA THR A 169 -13.41 19.63 0.25
C THR A 169 -14.59 20.16 -0.54
N LEU A 170 -15.62 19.34 -0.64
CA LEU A 170 -16.96 19.73 -1.05
C LEU A 170 -17.72 20.36 0.12
N PHE A 171 -18.89 20.92 -0.18
CA PHE A 171 -19.84 21.36 0.83
C PHE A 171 -20.08 20.23 1.86
N GLY A 172 -20.10 20.60 3.16
CA GLY A 172 -20.22 19.64 4.26
C GLY A 172 -18.92 18.94 4.64
N GLY A 173 -17.76 19.36 4.13
CA GLY A 173 -16.44 18.88 4.55
C GLY A 173 -16.04 17.51 3.99
N LYS A 174 -16.81 16.97 3.03
CA LYS A 174 -16.45 15.72 2.35
C LYS A 174 -15.24 15.95 1.44
N PRO A 175 -14.24 15.05 1.42
CA PRO A 175 -13.12 15.16 0.50
C PRO A 175 -13.60 15.07 -0.96
N MET A 176 -13.05 15.93 -1.82
CA MET A 176 -13.24 15.85 -3.26
C MET A 176 -12.29 14.80 -3.85
N GLU A 177 -12.81 13.89 -4.66
CA GLU A 177 -11.98 12.94 -5.40
C GLU A 177 -11.40 13.56 -6.68
N GLY A 178 -10.20 13.12 -7.04
CA GLY A 178 -9.50 13.61 -8.22
C GLY A 178 -8.03 13.26 -8.18
N TRP A 179 -7.29 13.75 -9.17
CA TRP A 179 -5.84 13.58 -9.26
C TRP A 179 -5.15 14.88 -9.64
N ILE A 180 -3.85 14.91 -9.36
CA ILE A 180 -2.90 15.93 -9.78
C ILE A 180 -1.80 15.28 -10.59
N ALA A 181 -1.36 15.95 -11.66
CA ALA A 181 -0.21 15.53 -12.45
C ALA A 181 0.72 16.70 -12.76
N VAL A 182 1.99 16.39 -12.98
CA VAL A 182 3.04 17.35 -13.32
C VAL A 182 3.65 16.94 -14.65
N THR A 183 3.87 17.91 -15.54
CA THR A 183 4.41 17.67 -16.89
C THR A 183 5.88 18.07 -17.02
N VAL A 184 6.53 17.61 -18.09
CA VAL A 184 7.93 17.93 -18.38
C VAL A 184 8.15 19.43 -18.65
N SER A 185 7.12 20.17 -19.09
CA SER A 185 7.21 21.62 -19.29
C SER A 185 6.96 22.46 -18.02
N GLY A 186 6.72 21.80 -16.87
CA GLY A 186 6.44 22.48 -15.60
C GLY A 186 4.99 22.97 -15.47
N LEU A 187 4.06 22.28 -16.13
CA LEU A 187 2.63 22.44 -15.85
C LEU A 187 2.22 21.53 -14.69
N VAL A 188 1.24 22.01 -13.93
CA VAL A 188 0.47 21.23 -12.98
C VAL A 188 -0.97 21.17 -13.44
N THR A 189 -1.52 19.96 -13.57
CA THR A 189 -2.92 19.74 -13.93
C THR A 189 -3.64 19.06 -12.78
N VAL A 190 -4.87 19.50 -12.50
CA VAL A 190 -5.74 18.91 -11.48
C VAL A 190 -7.06 18.56 -12.13
N SER A 191 -7.46 17.30 -11.98
CA SER A 191 -8.70 16.74 -12.50
C SER A 191 -9.58 16.26 -11.36
N LEU A 192 -10.78 16.82 -11.26
CA LEU A 192 -11.74 16.54 -10.19
C LEU A 192 -12.85 15.64 -10.72
N LEU A 193 -13.13 14.55 -10.00
CA LEU A 193 -14.16 13.58 -10.34
C LEU A 193 -15.52 14.00 -9.78
N LYS A 194 -16.36 14.67 -10.57
CA LYS A 194 -17.69 15.08 -10.11
C LYS A 194 -18.55 13.84 -9.81
N PRO A 195 -19.49 13.92 -8.85
CA PRO A 195 -20.43 12.82 -8.56
C PRO A 195 -21.26 12.38 -9.78
N SER A 196 -21.40 13.24 -10.79
CA SER A 196 -22.05 12.92 -12.07
C SER A 196 -21.23 12.00 -12.99
N GLY A 197 -20.00 11.66 -12.63
CA GLY A 197 -19.05 10.93 -13.48
C GLY A 197 -18.25 11.81 -14.44
N GLN A 198 -18.52 13.12 -14.50
CA GLN A 198 -17.77 14.06 -15.32
C GLN A 198 -16.45 14.48 -14.66
N VAL A 199 -15.42 14.73 -15.46
CA VAL A 199 -14.13 15.25 -15.01
C VAL A 199 -14.06 16.75 -15.23
N LEU A 200 -13.69 17.49 -14.20
CA LEU A 200 -13.34 18.90 -14.30
C LEU A 200 -11.82 19.05 -14.21
N THR A 201 -11.17 19.40 -15.31
CA THR A 201 -9.71 19.58 -15.38
C THR A 201 -9.34 21.05 -15.45
N SER A 202 -8.31 21.43 -14.70
CA SER A 202 -7.64 22.73 -14.82
C SER A 202 -6.13 22.51 -14.90
N THR A 203 -5.43 23.38 -15.61
CA THR A 203 -3.98 23.31 -15.78
C THR A 203 -3.38 24.68 -15.58
N GLU A 204 -2.33 24.77 -14.75
CA GLU A 204 -1.60 25.99 -14.45
C GLU A 204 -0.10 25.74 -14.50
N SER A 205 0.70 26.81 -14.54
CA SER A 205 2.15 26.66 -14.47
C SER A 205 2.65 26.69 -13.03
N LEU A 206 3.61 25.81 -12.71
CA LEU A 206 4.26 25.80 -11.39
C LEU A 206 5.04 27.10 -11.12
N CYS A 207 5.59 27.72 -12.18
CA CYS A 207 6.36 28.95 -12.10
C CYS A 207 5.98 29.89 -13.25
N ARG A 208 6.28 31.19 -13.11
CA ARG A 208 6.01 32.19 -14.17
C ARG A 208 6.76 31.89 -15.47
N LEU A 209 7.96 31.33 -15.36
CA LEU A 209 8.75 30.86 -16.49
C LEU A 209 8.73 29.34 -16.48
N ARG A 210 8.21 28.74 -17.55
CA ARG A 210 8.27 27.30 -17.73
C ARG A 210 9.72 26.85 -17.82
N GLY A 211 10.03 25.80 -17.07
CA GLY A 211 11.33 25.16 -17.03
C GLY A 211 11.18 23.68 -17.36
N ARG A 212 12.26 23.06 -17.84
CA ARG A 212 12.30 21.61 -18.04
C ARG A 212 12.24 20.92 -16.68
N VAL A 213 11.29 20.00 -16.51
CA VAL A 213 11.14 19.14 -15.34
C VAL A 213 11.43 17.71 -15.77
N ALA A 214 12.63 17.22 -15.53
CA ALA A 214 13.00 15.84 -15.84
C ALA A 214 12.47 14.85 -14.79
N LEU A 215 12.37 15.29 -13.53
CA LEU A 215 11.87 14.50 -12.42
C LEU A 215 10.93 15.35 -11.58
N ALA A 216 9.85 14.74 -11.09
CA ALA A 216 8.99 15.33 -10.09
C ALA A 216 8.49 14.28 -9.09
N ASP A 217 8.10 14.73 -7.91
CA ASP A 217 7.39 13.93 -6.92
C ASP A 217 6.39 14.79 -6.17
N ILE A 218 5.34 14.17 -5.61
CA ILE A 218 4.20 14.88 -5.02
C ILE A 218 3.98 14.37 -3.59
N ALA A 219 3.88 15.30 -2.64
CA ALA A 219 3.53 15.03 -1.25
C ALA A 219 2.46 15.99 -0.75
N PHE A 220 1.91 15.69 0.43
CA PHE A 220 0.79 16.43 1.02
C PHE A 220 1.17 16.94 2.42
N THR A 221 0.67 18.12 2.75
CA THR A 221 0.81 18.74 4.07
C THR A 221 -0.42 18.46 4.93
N GLY A 222 -0.27 18.48 6.26
CA GLY A 222 -1.39 18.32 7.19
C GLY A 222 -2.52 19.36 7.03
N GLY A 223 -2.24 20.49 6.37
CA GLY A 223 -3.23 21.52 6.03
C GLY A 223 -3.96 21.31 4.70
N GLY A 224 -3.74 20.19 4.00
CA GLY A 224 -4.35 19.89 2.71
C GLY A 224 -3.61 20.46 1.50
N ASN A 225 -2.59 21.31 1.69
CA ASN A 225 -1.80 21.79 0.56
C ASN A 225 -1.00 20.64 -0.06
N ILE A 226 -0.83 20.70 -1.37
CA ILE A 226 -0.01 19.77 -2.14
C ILE A 226 1.36 20.40 -2.32
N VAL A 227 2.43 19.62 -2.19
CA VAL A 227 3.80 20.05 -2.42
C VAL A 227 4.38 19.25 -3.57
N VAL A 228 4.88 19.95 -4.58
CA VAL A 228 5.53 19.37 -5.75
C VAL A 228 7.01 19.69 -5.68
N ALA A 229 7.85 18.66 -5.72
CA ALA A 229 9.29 18.80 -5.91
C ALA A 229 9.62 18.57 -7.38
N THR A 230 10.54 19.36 -7.96
CA THR A 230 10.97 19.23 -9.35
C THR A 230 12.48 19.35 -9.50
N ALA A 231 13.05 18.59 -10.43
CA ALA A 231 14.43 18.75 -10.89
C ALA A 231 14.51 18.74 -12.42
N ASP A 232 15.43 19.51 -12.99
CA ASP A 232 15.67 19.57 -14.44
C ASP A 232 16.53 18.40 -14.97
N GLY A 233 16.98 17.54 -14.06
CA GLY A 233 17.82 16.37 -14.31
C GLY A 233 19.30 16.61 -14.10
N SER A 234 19.77 17.85 -13.96
CA SER A 234 21.16 18.16 -13.64
C SER A 234 21.34 18.23 -12.12
N SER A 235 22.43 17.66 -11.60
CA SER A 235 22.79 17.86 -10.18
C SER A 235 23.29 19.26 -9.87
N ALA A 236 23.79 19.99 -10.88
CA ALA A 236 24.29 21.35 -10.74
C ALA A 236 23.17 22.39 -10.59
N SER A 237 21.94 22.04 -10.98
CA SER A 237 20.76 22.88 -10.84
C SER A 237 20.07 22.67 -9.48
N PRO A 238 19.37 23.67 -8.95
CA PRO A 238 18.60 23.50 -7.73
C PRO A 238 17.39 22.59 -7.96
N VAL A 239 17.11 21.75 -6.96
CA VAL A 239 15.80 21.11 -6.80
C VAL A 239 14.82 22.16 -6.27
N GLN A 240 13.74 22.38 -7.01
CA GLN A 240 12.73 23.39 -6.70
C GLN A 240 11.52 22.74 -6.04
N PHE A 241 10.84 23.49 -5.18
CA PHE A 241 9.66 23.04 -4.46
C PHE A 241 8.55 24.06 -4.65
N TYR A 242 7.34 23.57 -4.83
CA TYR A 242 6.15 24.38 -5.07
C TYR A 242 5.03 23.91 -4.16
N LYS A 243 4.31 24.85 -3.57
CA LYS A 243 3.04 24.60 -2.93
C LYS A 243 1.94 24.83 -3.96
N VAL A 244 1.04 23.86 -4.09
CA VAL A 244 -0.11 23.90 -4.98
C VAL A 244 -1.36 23.85 -4.11
N CYS A 245 -2.21 24.87 -4.25
CA CYS A 245 -3.51 24.97 -3.58
C CYS A 245 -4.61 24.80 -4.63
N VAL A 246 -5.57 23.93 -4.33
CA VAL A 246 -6.71 23.66 -5.20
C VAL A 246 -7.97 24.21 -4.57
N SER A 247 -8.77 24.95 -5.34
CA SER A 247 -10.07 25.45 -4.91
C SER A 247 -11.09 25.31 -6.04
N VAL A 248 -12.38 25.33 -5.70
CA VAL A 248 -13.46 25.39 -6.69
C VAL A 248 -14.20 26.70 -6.49
N VAL A 249 -14.20 27.55 -7.52
CA VAL A 249 -14.89 28.85 -7.51
C VAL A 249 -15.78 28.90 -8.73
N SER A 250 -17.09 29.10 -8.51
CA SER A 250 -18.09 29.18 -9.60
C SER A 250 -18.02 27.99 -10.56
N GLU A 251 -18.02 26.76 -10.02
CA GLU A 251 -17.93 25.50 -10.79
C GLU A 251 -16.63 25.29 -11.59
N LYS A 252 -15.61 26.14 -11.40
CA LYS A 252 -14.30 26.01 -12.03
C LYS A 252 -13.25 25.62 -10.99
N CYS A 253 -12.40 24.67 -11.36
CA CYS A 253 -11.20 24.32 -10.60
C CYS A 253 -10.19 25.46 -10.78
N ARG A 254 -9.68 26.00 -9.68
CA ARG A 254 -8.62 27.01 -9.64
C ARG A 254 -7.42 26.41 -8.94
N ILE A 255 -6.25 26.63 -9.53
CA ILE A 255 -4.97 26.18 -9.02
C ILE A 255 -4.13 27.42 -8.72
N ASP A 256 -3.70 27.58 -7.46
CA ASP A 256 -2.76 28.63 -7.08
C ASP A 256 -1.41 27.98 -6.72
N THR A 257 -0.32 28.51 -7.28
CA THR A 257 1.04 27.98 -7.09
C THR A 257 1.93 28.99 -6.36
N GLU A 258 2.75 28.50 -5.43
CA GLU A 258 3.67 29.30 -4.61
C GLU A 258 5.04 28.60 -4.56
N ILE A 259 6.13 29.35 -4.80
CA ILE A 259 7.49 28.80 -4.73
C ILE A 259 7.91 28.66 -3.26
N LEU A 260 8.45 27.49 -2.92
CA LEU A 260 9.02 27.16 -1.62
C LEU A 260 10.55 27.18 -1.65
N PRO A 261 11.24 27.14 -0.48
CA PRO A 261 12.70 27.08 -0.44
C PRO A 261 13.26 25.96 -1.30
N SER A 262 14.18 26.31 -2.20
CA SER A 262 14.88 25.36 -3.07
C SER A 262 16.10 24.74 -2.39
N LEU A 263 16.63 23.69 -2.98
CA LEU A 263 17.73 22.89 -2.44
C LEU A 263 18.80 22.66 -3.50
N PHE A 264 20.08 22.81 -3.13
CA PHE A 264 21.22 22.36 -3.93
C PHE A 264 21.82 21.11 -3.29
N MET A 265 22.07 20.06 -4.09
CA MET A 265 22.66 18.83 -3.58
C MET A 265 24.08 19.07 -3.04
N ARG A 266 24.43 18.42 -1.93
CA ARG A 266 25.71 18.64 -1.25
C ARG A 266 26.87 18.16 -2.10
N CYS A 267 26.68 17.09 -2.87
CA CYS A 267 27.66 16.53 -3.80
C CYS A 267 28.23 17.56 -4.80
N THR A 268 27.49 18.63 -5.11
CA THR A 268 27.96 19.71 -6.00
C THR A 268 28.77 20.80 -5.30
N THR A 269 28.61 20.91 -3.97
CA THR A 269 29.34 21.87 -3.14
C THR A 269 30.68 21.31 -2.63
N ASP A 270 30.83 19.99 -2.60
CA ASP A 270 32.08 19.31 -2.23
C ASP A 270 33.05 19.31 -3.41
N LEU A 271 34.18 20.01 -3.27
CA LEU A 271 35.21 20.14 -4.31
C LEU A 271 35.75 18.79 -4.80
N ASN A 272 35.74 17.75 -3.97
CA ASN A 272 36.23 16.41 -4.34
C ASN A 272 35.21 15.60 -5.15
N ARG A 273 33.94 16.01 -5.13
CA ARG A 273 32.81 15.30 -5.76
C ARG A 273 32.12 16.13 -6.83
N LYS A 274 32.50 17.40 -6.97
CA LYS A 274 32.03 18.30 -8.01
C LYS A 274 32.21 17.63 -9.38
N ASP A 275 31.14 17.65 -10.17
CA ASP A 275 31.04 17.04 -11.50
C ASP A 275 31.07 15.50 -11.56
N LYS A 276 31.29 14.80 -10.44
CA LYS A 276 31.32 13.32 -10.40
C LYS A 276 29.95 12.70 -10.68
N PHE A 277 28.88 13.34 -10.21
CA PHE A 277 27.51 12.85 -10.32
C PHE A 277 26.66 13.88 -11.08
N PRO A 278 26.72 13.94 -12.42
CA PRO A 278 26.16 15.04 -13.19
C PRO A 278 24.63 15.06 -13.27
N ALA A 279 23.96 13.92 -13.03
CA ALA A 279 22.52 13.79 -13.23
C ALA A 279 21.79 13.42 -11.95
N ILE A 280 20.69 14.11 -11.64
CA ILE A 280 19.72 13.63 -10.65
C ILE A 280 18.88 12.56 -11.33
N THR A 281 18.85 11.36 -10.75
CA THR A 281 18.14 10.19 -11.31
C THR A 281 16.91 9.83 -10.51
N HIS A 282 16.86 10.15 -9.22
CA HIS A 282 15.70 9.92 -8.37
C HIS A 282 15.46 11.10 -7.45
N LEU A 283 14.20 11.50 -7.36
CA LEU A 283 13.68 12.54 -6.47
C LEU A 283 12.40 11.97 -5.84
N LYS A 284 12.41 11.76 -4.51
CA LYS A 284 11.26 11.18 -3.81
C LYS A 284 11.05 11.80 -2.43
N PHE A 285 9.84 12.22 -2.11
CA PHE A 285 9.46 12.47 -0.72
C PHE A 285 9.48 11.16 0.06
N LEU A 286 9.96 11.16 1.30
CA LEU A 286 10.10 9.92 2.08
C LEU A 286 8.77 9.27 2.45
N ALA A 287 7.69 10.06 2.47
CA ALA A 287 6.33 9.56 2.59
C ALA A 287 5.37 10.54 1.90
N ARG A 288 4.28 9.99 1.36
CA ARG A 288 3.23 10.77 0.68
C ARG A 288 2.66 11.89 1.56
N ASP A 289 2.51 11.64 2.86
CA ASP A 289 1.90 12.58 3.80
C ASP A 289 2.96 13.37 4.60
N MET A 290 4.17 13.51 4.05
CA MET A 290 5.30 14.21 4.65
C MET A 290 6.10 14.97 3.59
N SER A 291 5.79 16.25 3.42
CA SER A 291 6.47 17.14 2.45
C SER A 291 7.78 17.74 2.96
N GLU A 292 8.20 17.42 4.18
CA GLU A 292 9.37 18.04 4.83
C GLU A 292 10.64 17.18 4.74
N GLN A 293 10.56 15.99 4.15
CA GLN A 293 11.71 15.09 4.00
C GLN A 293 11.76 14.52 2.58
N VAL A 294 12.94 14.62 1.95
CA VAL A 294 13.16 14.23 0.56
C VAL A 294 14.45 13.43 0.43
N LEU A 295 14.40 12.42 -0.44
CA LEU A 295 15.52 11.60 -0.88
C LEU A 295 15.91 12.03 -2.29
N LEU A 296 17.20 12.29 -2.49
CA LEU A 296 17.80 12.62 -3.77
C LEU A 296 18.86 11.59 -4.12
N CYS A 297 18.82 11.07 -5.34
CA CYS A 297 19.89 10.26 -5.90
C CYS A 297 20.48 10.98 -7.10
N ALA A 298 21.80 11.24 -7.06
CA ALA A 298 22.56 11.69 -8.21
C ALA A 298 23.47 10.57 -8.70
N SER A 299 23.58 10.42 -10.01
CA SER A 299 24.29 9.32 -10.64
C SER A 299 25.20 9.79 -11.77
N SER A 300 26.27 9.03 -11.95
CA SER A 300 27.06 8.98 -13.19
C SER A 300 26.65 7.75 -14.01
N GLN A 301 27.46 7.38 -15.01
CA GLN A 301 27.26 6.14 -15.76
C GLN A 301 27.54 4.88 -14.94
N THR A 302 28.33 4.98 -13.86
CA THR A 302 28.81 3.80 -13.11
C THR A 302 28.57 3.88 -11.61
N SER A 303 28.39 5.08 -11.05
CA SER A 303 28.27 5.29 -9.61
C SER A 303 27.10 6.20 -9.25
N SER A 304 26.71 6.20 -7.98
CA SER A 304 25.66 7.06 -7.45
C SER A 304 25.97 7.56 -6.05
N ILE A 305 25.30 8.63 -5.66
CA ILE A 305 25.25 9.13 -4.29
C ILE A 305 23.79 9.39 -3.93
N VAL A 306 23.40 8.99 -2.72
CA VAL A 306 22.07 9.24 -2.18
C VAL A 306 22.17 10.19 -1.00
N GLU A 307 21.36 11.24 -1.00
CA GLU A 307 21.29 12.24 0.05
C GLU A 307 19.86 12.34 0.60
N CYS A 308 19.73 12.37 1.92
CA CYS A 308 18.46 12.56 2.61
C CYS A 308 18.43 13.96 3.22
N TRP A 309 17.37 14.72 2.96
CA TRP A 309 17.23 16.12 3.33
C TRP A 309 15.94 16.36 4.11
N SER A 310 15.98 17.33 5.03
CA SER A 310 14.83 17.75 5.82
C SER A 310 14.68 19.26 5.83
N LEU A 311 13.46 19.75 5.59
CA LEU A 311 13.09 21.14 5.73
C LEU A 311 12.92 21.48 7.20
N ARG A 312 13.66 22.47 7.70
CA ARG A 312 13.62 22.89 9.11
C ARG A 312 13.34 24.37 9.22
N LYS A 313 12.65 24.74 10.30
CA LYS A 313 12.47 26.12 10.72
C LYS A 313 13.67 26.57 11.55
N GLU A 314 14.39 27.57 11.10
CA GLU A 314 15.59 28.09 11.75
C GLU A 314 15.43 29.56 12.11
N GLY A 315 15.97 29.98 13.26
CA GLY A 315 16.04 31.38 13.64
C GLY A 315 17.02 32.14 12.74
N LEU A 316 16.59 33.27 12.20
CA LEU A 316 17.43 34.20 11.46
C LEU A 316 18.21 35.05 12.48
N PRO A 317 19.55 35.05 12.44
CA PRO A 317 20.32 35.98 13.25
C PRO A 317 20.06 37.41 12.74
N VAL A 318 19.34 38.20 13.52
CA VAL A 318 19.09 39.62 13.23
C VAL A 318 20.23 40.44 13.83
N ASN A 319 20.83 41.33 13.05
CA ASN A 319 21.88 42.22 13.56
C ASN A 319 21.34 43.07 14.74
N ASN A 320 22.17 43.25 15.77
CA ASN A 320 21.82 43.99 16.99
C ASN A 320 21.22 45.38 16.73
N ILE A 321 21.61 46.04 15.63
CA ILE A 321 21.07 47.36 15.23
C ILE A 321 19.56 47.27 14.96
N PHE A 322 19.08 46.22 14.28
CA PHE A 322 17.67 46.06 13.96
C PHE A 322 16.84 45.53 15.13
N GLN A 323 17.48 44.90 16.12
CA GLN A 323 16.82 44.48 17.36
C GLN A 323 16.43 45.70 18.24
N GLN A 324 17.20 46.79 18.16
CA GLN A 324 16.95 48.01 18.94
C GLN A 324 15.86 48.91 18.35
N ILE A 325 15.54 48.77 17.06
CA ILE A 325 14.63 49.68 16.33
C ILE A 325 13.16 49.20 16.40
N SER A 326 12.89 47.94 16.74
CA SER A 326 11.52 47.41 16.87
C SER A 326 11.36 46.52 18.10
N PRO A 327 10.56 46.91 19.11
CA PRO A 327 10.33 46.09 20.30
C PRO A 327 9.61 44.76 19.99
N VAL A 328 8.95 44.64 18.83
CA VAL A 328 8.26 43.41 18.39
C VAL A 328 9.26 42.31 17.94
N VAL A 329 10.48 42.70 17.54
CA VAL A 329 11.56 41.76 17.16
C VAL A 329 12.30 41.21 18.40
N GLY A 330 12.13 41.84 19.57
CA GLY A 330 12.74 41.40 20.83
C GLY A 330 12.14 40.11 21.41
N ASP A 331 10.83 39.88 21.22
CA ASP A 331 10.13 38.77 21.90
C ASP A 331 10.17 37.42 21.14
N LYS A 332 10.28 37.45 19.80
CA LYS A 332 10.40 36.23 18.97
C LYS A 332 11.35 36.47 17.80
N GLN A 333 12.47 35.75 17.80
CA GLN A 333 13.43 35.76 16.70
C GLN A 333 12.72 35.37 15.38
N PRO A 334 12.86 36.16 14.29
CA PRO A 334 12.28 35.79 13.01
C PRO A 334 12.87 34.47 12.53
N THR A 335 12.08 33.68 11.83
CA THR A 335 12.46 32.33 11.40
C THR A 335 12.31 32.16 9.90
N ILE A 336 13.18 31.35 9.30
CA ILE A 336 13.11 30.95 7.89
C ILE A 336 13.00 29.42 7.78
N LEU A 337 12.39 28.94 6.71
CA LEU A 337 12.43 27.52 6.34
C LEU A 337 13.67 27.26 5.47
N LYS A 338 14.47 26.26 5.84
CA LYS A 338 15.70 25.91 5.13
C LYS A 338 15.89 24.41 5.08
N TRP A 339 16.29 23.90 3.91
CA TRP A 339 16.68 22.51 3.74
C TRP A 339 18.02 22.23 4.41
N ARG A 340 18.07 21.16 5.20
CA ARG A 340 19.26 20.65 5.87
C ARG A 340 19.46 19.19 5.54
N ILE A 341 20.70 18.83 5.21
CA ILE A 341 21.05 17.44 4.96
C ILE A 341 20.97 16.67 6.28
N LEU A 342 20.26 15.55 6.26
CA LEU A 342 20.20 14.61 7.36
C LEU A 342 21.33 13.60 7.27
N SER A 343 21.55 13.06 6.08
CA SER A 343 22.57 12.05 5.81
C SER A 343 22.93 12.01 4.32
N ALA A 344 24.05 11.39 4.01
CA ALA A 344 24.48 11.09 2.66
C ALA A 344 25.24 9.77 2.67
N THR A 345 25.11 9.01 1.59
CA THR A 345 25.92 7.81 1.40
C THR A 345 27.35 8.17 1.00
N ASN A 346 28.23 7.18 1.09
CA ASN A 346 29.45 7.16 0.29
C ASN A 346 29.10 6.89 -1.18
N ASP A 347 30.12 6.87 -2.03
CA ASP A 347 29.95 6.49 -3.42
C ASP A 347 29.43 5.05 -3.49
N LEU A 348 28.30 4.88 -4.16
CA LEU A 348 27.66 3.61 -4.41
C LEU A 348 27.88 3.20 -5.87
N ASP A 349 27.65 1.93 -6.18
CA ASP A 349 27.37 1.51 -7.55
C ASP A 349 26.13 2.24 -8.09
N ARG A 350 25.95 2.23 -9.42
CA ARG A 350 24.86 2.99 -10.05
C ARG A 350 23.49 2.46 -9.61
N VAL A 351 22.74 3.28 -8.89
CA VAL A 351 21.35 3.00 -8.49
C VAL A 351 20.47 2.95 -9.73
N SER A 352 19.68 1.90 -9.87
CA SER A 352 18.74 1.67 -10.97
C SER A 352 17.28 1.91 -10.57
N ALA A 353 16.91 1.67 -9.32
CA ALA A 353 15.56 1.90 -8.80
C ALA A 353 15.57 2.15 -7.29
N VAL A 354 14.54 2.85 -6.80
CA VAL A 354 14.32 3.17 -5.39
C VAL A 354 12.90 2.80 -4.99
N ALA A 355 12.72 2.11 -3.86
CA ALA A 355 11.41 1.86 -3.27
C ALA A 355 11.36 2.33 -1.81
N LEU A 356 10.35 3.13 -1.48
CA LEU A 356 10.14 3.69 -0.14
C LEU A 356 9.10 2.90 0.65
N PRO A 357 9.25 2.79 1.98
CA PRO A 357 8.27 2.14 2.82
C PRO A 357 6.96 2.95 2.87
N LYS A 358 5.83 2.24 2.93
CA LYS A 358 4.48 2.84 3.00
C LYS A 358 3.90 2.82 4.42
N LEU A 359 4.52 2.09 5.33
CA LEU A 359 4.05 1.95 6.71
C LEU A 359 4.25 3.30 7.44
N PRO A 360 3.21 3.88 8.09
CA PRO A 360 3.23 5.26 8.58
C PRO A 360 3.90 5.37 9.96
N ILE A 361 5.17 4.99 10.00
CA ILE A 361 6.01 5.14 11.19
C ILE A 361 6.56 6.55 11.23
N SER A 362 6.26 7.24 12.33
CA SER A 362 6.88 8.53 12.65
C SER A 362 8.38 8.34 12.82
N LEU A 363 9.16 9.16 12.12
CA LEU A 363 10.61 9.22 12.34
C LEU A 363 11.03 10.63 12.73
N THR A 364 11.02 10.84 14.03
CA THR A 364 11.70 11.93 14.71
C THR A 364 13.09 11.45 15.15
N ASN A 365 14.02 12.36 15.43
CA ASN A 365 15.38 12.00 15.89
C ASN A 365 15.39 11.15 17.18
N THR A 366 14.30 11.13 17.94
CA THR A 366 14.08 10.28 19.11
C THR A 366 13.76 8.82 18.76
N ASP A 367 13.34 8.53 17.52
CA ASP A 367 12.78 7.23 17.12
C ASP A 367 13.83 6.19 16.69
N LEU A 368 15.10 6.59 16.50
CA LEU A 368 16.23 5.62 16.43
C LEU A 368 16.32 4.77 17.70
N LYS A 369 15.86 5.29 18.85
CA LYS A 369 15.76 4.54 20.10
C LYS A 369 14.60 3.54 20.08
N VAL A 370 13.48 3.85 19.42
CA VAL A 370 12.34 2.92 19.34
C VAL A 370 12.75 1.64 18.61
N ALA A 371 13.52 1.74 17.54
CA ALA A 371 14.06 0.57 16.84
C ALA A 371 14.98 -0.27 17.74
N SER A 372 15.89 0.37 18.50
CA SER A 372 16.77 -0.36 19.43
C SER A 372 16.01 -1.00 20.59
N ASP A 373 14.97 -0.33 21.10
CA ASP A 373 14.24 -0.73 22.30
C ASP A 373 13.17 -1.79 21.99
N THR A 374 12.56 -1.73 20.81
CA THR A 374 11.45 -2.63 20.41
C THR A 374 11.85 -3.72 19.42
N GLN A 375 13.03 -3.59 18.80
CA GLN A 375 13.55 -4.46 17.73
C GLN A 375 12.58 -4.63 16.55
N PHE A 376 11.74 -3.62 16.31
CA PHE A 376 10.78 -3.58 15.21
C PHE A 376 11.34 -2.76 14.05
N TYR A 377 11.66 -3.43 12.94
CA TYR A 377 12.27 -2.82 11.75
C TYR A 377 11.35 -2.55 10.54
N PRO A 378 10.15 -3.16 10.38
CA PRO A 378 9.27 -2.85 9.27
C PRO A 378 9.02 -1.33 9.17
N GLY A 379 9.09 -0.75 7.97
CA GLY A 379 8.90 0.69 7.76
C GLY A 379 10.11 1.60 8.06
N LEU A 380 11.23 1.04 8.57
CA LEU A 380 12.47 1.79 8.80
C LEU A 380 13.45 1.74 7.61
N GLY A 381 13.36 0.71 6.78
CA GLY A 381 14.23 0.54 5.61
C GLY A 381 13.58 1.02 4.31
N LEU A 382 14.38 1.61 3.42
CA LEU A 382 14.05 1.79 2.00
C LEU A 382 14.95 0.88 1.15
N ALA A 383 14.50 0.50 -0.04
CA ALA A 383 15.25 -0.37 -0.94
C ALA A 383 15.91 0.42 -2.07
N LEU A 384 17.18 0.11 -2.35
CA LEU A 384 17.96 0.58 -3.49
C LEU A 384 18.35 -0.62 -4.34
N ALA A 385 18.03 -0.61 -5.64
CA ALA A 385 18.57 -1.58 -6.59
C ALA A 385 19.72 -0.96 -7.38
N PHE A 386 20.66 -1.80 -7.80
CA PHE A 386 21.88 -1.39 -8.48
C PHE A 386 22.04 -2.08 -9.83
N HIS A 387 22.77 -1.44 -10.74
CA HIS A 387 23.06 -1.98 -12.07
C HIS A 387 23.90 -3.26 -12.04
N ASP A 388 24.55 -3.59 -10.92
CA ASP A 388 25.26 -4.86 -10.74
C ASP A 388 24.32 -6.03 -10.37
N GLY A 389 23.03 -5.76 -10.20
CA GLY A 389 22.00 -6.75 -9.85
C GLY A 389 21.78 -6.93 -8.34
N SER A 390 22.47 -6.17 -7.50
CA SER A 390 22.26 -6.17 -6.06
C SER A 390 21.06 -5.29 -5.64
N VAL A 391 20.46 -5.62 -4.51
CA VAL A 391 19.40 -4.86 -3.85
C VAL A 391 19.78 -4.64 -2.40
N HIS A 392 19.90 -3.38 -1.96
CA HIS A 392 20.24 -3.03 -0.59
C HIS A 392 19.01 -2.45 0.11
N ILE A 393 18.74 -2.92 1.31
CA ILE A 393 17.86 -2.23 2.25
C ILE A 393 18.73 -1.30 3.09
N VAL A 394 18.44 0.00 3.05
CA VAL A 394 19.15 1.02 3.84
C VAL A 394 18.19 1.71 4.78
N HIS A 395 18.66 2.10 5.96
CA HIS A 395 17.84 2.80 6.94
C HIS A 395 17.41 4.16 6.38
N ARG A 396 16.11 4.48 6.43
CA ARG A 396 15.51 5.56 5.63
C ARG A 396 15.97 6.98 5.97
N LEU A 397 16.53 7.21 7.16
CA LEU A 397 17.11 8.50 7.54
C LEU A 397 18.63 8.49 7.52
N SER A 398 19.28 7.56 8.22
CA SER A 398 20.76 7.49 8.30
C SER A 398 21.43 6.97 7.03
N LEU A 399 20.68 6.32 6.13
CA LEU A 399 21.16 5.67 4.91
C LEU A 399 22.23 4.58 5.15
N GLN A 400 22.31 4.06 6.39
CA GLN A 400 23.15 2.93 6.70
C GLN A 400 22.56 1.65 6.14
N THR A 401 23.39 0.82 5.51
CA THR A 401 22.96 -0.48 4.99
C THR A 401 22.50 -1.38 6.12
N MET A 402 21.28 -1.89 5.98
CA MET A 402 20.66 -2.83 6.90
C MET A 402 20.71 -4.25 6.35
N ALA A 403 20.46 -4.45 5.05
CA ALA A 403 20.49 -5.76 4.39
C ALA A 403 20.96 -5.64 2.94
N VAL A 404 21.51 -6.72 2.39
CA VAL A 404 21.93 -6.82 0.99
C VAL A 404 21.45 -8.15 0.42
N PHE A 405 20.87 -8.09 -0.77
CA PHE A 405 20.48 -9.24 -1.57
C PHE A 405 21.19 -9.19 -2.92
N TYR A 406 21.73 -10.33 -3.35
CA TYR A 406 22.31 -10.49 -4.67
C TYR A 406 21.41 -11.41 -5.48
N SER A 407 20.92 -10.93 -6.62
CA SER A 407 20.25 -11.82 -7.58
C SER A 407 21.22 -12.94 -7.96
N SER A 408 20.76 -14.19 -8.06
CA SER A 408 21.58 -15.41 -8.12
C SER A 408 22.44 -15.58 -9.39
N ALA A 409 22.77 -14.50 -10.09
CA ALA A 409 23.88 -14.46 -11.03
C ALA A 409 25.22 -14.50 -10.24
N ALA A 410 25.51 -15.70 -9.72
CA ALA A 410 26.73 -16.15 -9.04
C ALA A 410 27.10 -15.44 -7.72
N PRO A 411 26.98 -16.11 -6.55
CA PRO A 411 27.69 -15.67 -5.36
C PRO A 411 29.20 -15.79 -5.63
N ARG A 412 29.96 -14.71 -5.37
CA ARG A 412 31.43 -14.86 -5.25
C ARG A 412 31.71 -15.66 -3.98
N PRO A 413 32.45 -16.78 -4.03
CA PRO A 413 33.05 -17.34 -2.85
C PRO A 413 34.04 -16.32 -2.28
N VAL A 414 34.04 -16.15 -0.96
CA VAL A 414 34.85 -15.16 -0.24
C VAL A 414 36.37 -15.46 -0.31
N ASP A 415 36.77 -16.63 -0.79
CA ASP A 415 38.15 -17.15 -0.66
C ASP A 415 38.93 -17.45 -1.97
N GLU A 416 38.51 -17.00 -3.16
CA GLU A 416 39.35 -17.19 -4.38
C GLU A 416 40.21 -15.95 -4.71
N PRO A 417 41.54 -16.10 -4.90
CA PRO A 417 42.40 -15.02 -5.35
C PRO A 417 42.00 -14.59 -6.77
N ALA A 418 41.98 -13.28 -7.00
CA ALA A 418 41.50 -12.64 -8.21
C ALA A 418 42.27 -13.04 -9.49
N MET A 419 41.93 -14.19 -10.07
CA MET A 419 42.38 -14.57 -11.42
C MET A 419 41.48 -13.88 -12.44
N LYS A 420 42.08 -12.93 -13.18
CA LYS A 420 41.48 -12.16 -14.26
C LYS A 420 40.97 -13.08 -15.38
N ARG A 421 39.72 -13.53 -15.32
CA ARG A 421 38.99 -14.03 -16.50
C ARG A 421 38.21 -12.87 -17.15
N PRO A 422 38.25 -12.70 -18.48
CA PRO A 422 37.47 -11.67 -19.15
C PRO A 422 35.98 -11.97 -18.99
N ARG A 423 35.22 -10.99 -18.48
CA ARG A 423 33.75 -11.02 -18.43
C ARG A 423 33.20 -11.17 -19.85
N THR A 424 32.27 -12.11 -20.05
CA THR A 424 31.36 -12.06 -21.20
C THR A 424 30.51 -10.80 -21.11
N ALA A 425 30.60 -9.95 -22.13
CA ALA A 425 30.12 -8.56 -22.17
C ALA A 425 28.60 -8.44 -22.39
N GLY A 426 27.79 -9.10 -21.56
CA GLY A 426 26.34 -8.86 -21.51
C GLY A 426 25.97 -7.80 -20.46
N PRO A 427 24.93 -6.97 -20.68
CA PRO A 427 24.42 -6.09 -19.62
C PRO A 427 23.90 -6.92 -18.44
N ALA A 428 24.30 -6.57 -17.22
CA ALA A 428 23.86 -7.27 -16.02
C ALA A 428 22.34 -7.13 -15.82
N VAL A 429 21.70 -8.22 -15.37
CA VAL A 429 20.28 -8.22 -14.99
C VAL A 429 20.12 -7.41 -13.72
N HIS A 430 19.25 -6.40 -13.75
CA HIS A 430 18.99 -5.54 -12.60
C HIS A 430 17.56 -5.03 -12.61
N LEU A 431 17.06 -4.71 -11.41
CA LEU A 431 15.71 -4.17 -11.24
C LEU A 431 15.64 -2.73 -11.75
N LYS A 432 14.68 -2.44 -12.63
CA LYS A 432 14.39 -1.10 -13.17
C LYS A 432 13.22 -0.42 -12.47
N ALA A 433 12.32 -1.19 -11.87
CA ALA A 433 11.20 -0.68 -11.10
C ALA A 433 10.99 -1.53 -9.85
N MET A 434 10.67 -0.91 -8.71
CA MET A 434 10.48 -1.60 -7.45
C MET A 434 9.42 -0.94 -6.58
N GLN A 435 8.71 -1.74 -5.78
CA GLN A 435 7.74 -1.26 -4.81
C GLN A 435 7.79 -2.11 -3.54
N LEU A 436 7.78 -1.47 -2.37
CA LEU A 436 7.56 -2.13 -1.09
C LEU A 436 6.07 -2.37 -0.88
N SER A 437 5.76 -3.49 -0.21
CA SER A 437 4.44 -3.81 0.29
C SER A 437 4.02 -2.84 1.41
N TRP A 438 2.73 -2.80 1.72
CA TRP A 438 2.18 -1.83 2.67
C TRP A 438 2.63 -2.05 4.12
N THR A 439 2.99 -3.28 4.49
CA THR A 439 3.62 -3.56 5.80
C THR A 439 5.14 -3.61 5.74
N SER A 440 5.74 -3.39 4.56
CA SER A 440 7.20 -3.42 4.32
C SER A 440 7.87 -4.77 4.61
N LEU A 441 7.11 -5.87 4.52
CA LEU A 441 7.59 -7.24 4.69
C LEU A 441 7.84 -7.98 3.36
N ALA A 442 7.56 -7.34 2.24
CA ALA A 442 7.90 -7.82 0.91
C ALA A 442 8.28 -6.64 -0.02
N LEU A 443 9.07 -6.96 -1.04
CA LEU A 443 9.50 -6.07 -2.11
C LEU A 443 9.21 -6.75 -3.44
N VAL A 444 8.52 -6.06 -4.36
CA VAL A 444 8.43 -6.50 -5.75
C VAL A 444 9.41 -5.69 -6.58
N GLY A 445 10.09 -6.37 -7.50
CA GLY A 445 10.97 -5.77 -8.48
C GLY A 445 10.73 -6.33 -9.87
N ILE A 446 10.86 -5.47 -10.88
CA ILE A 446 10.82 -5.85 -12.29
C ILE A 446 12.17 -5.54 -12.89
N ASP A 447 12.79 -6.54 -13.49
CA ASP A 447 14.11 -6.39 -14.09
C ASP A 447 14.08 -5.82 -15.51
N ASN A 448 15.25 -5.49 -16.02
CA ASN A 448 15.47 -5.03 -17.39
C ASN A 448 15.20 -6.09 -18.47
N GLN A 449 14.75 -7.30 -18.10
CA GLN A 449 14.26 -8.34 -19.01
C GLN A 449 12.74 -8.52 -18.91
N GLY A 450 12.07 -7.71 -18.09
CA GLY A 450 10.63 -7.75 -17.85
C GLY A 450 10.20 -8.73 -16.76
N LYS A 451 11.12 -9.49 -16.17
CA LYS A 451 10.78 -10.52 -15.20
C LYS A 451 10.46 -9.91 -13.83
N LEU A 452 9.37 -10.38 -13.23
CA LEU A 452 8.93 -9.94 -11.91
C LEU A 452 9.47 -10.88 -10.84
N SER A 453 10.11 -10.29 -9.82
CA SER A 453 10.66 -10.99 -8.66
C SER A 453 10.03 -10.43 -7.40
N VAL A 454 9.56 -11.31 -6.52
CA VAL A 454 9.09 -10.92 -5.18
C VAL A 454 10.10 -11.40 -4.15
N LEU A 455 10.61 -10.46 -3.38
CA LEU A 455 11.57 -10.68 -2.31
C LEU A 455 10.86 -10.50 -0.97
N ARG A 456 11.00 -11.49 -0.09
CA ARG A 456 10.54 -11.46 1.28
C ARG A 456 11.55 -10.70 2.13
N LEU A 457 11.09 -9.79 2.99
CA LEU A 457 11.92 -8.99 3.90
C LEU A 457 11.67 -9.42 5.34
N SER A 458 12.71 -9.89 6.04
CA SER A 458 12.56 -10.30 7.44
C SER A 458 12.13 -9.12 8.33
N PRO A 459 11.10 -9.26 9.18
CA PRO A 459 10.72 -8.23 10.15
C PRO A 459 11.86 -7.87 11.12
N SER A 460 12.78 -8.82 11.35
CA SER A 460 13.93 -8.63 12.23
C SER A 460 15.15 -8.06 11.53
N MET A 461 15.12 -7.94 10.20
CA MET A 461 16.28 -7.57 9.38
C MET A 461 17.54 -8.42 9.68
N GLY A 462 17.36 -9.70 10.00
CA GLY A 462 18.44 -10.65 10.31
C GLY A 462 18.88 -10.70 11.76
N HIS A 463 18.34 -9.83 12.61
CA HIS A 463 18.59 -9.94 14.05
C HIS A 463 17.89 -11.20 14.61
N PRO A 464 18.57 -11.98 15.47
CA PRO A 464 17.93 -13.09 16.16
C PRO A 464 16.86 -12.55 17.10
N LEU A 465 15.61 -12.97 16.88
CA LEU A 465 14.47 -12.62 17.72
C LEU A 465 14.01 -13.84 18.52
N GLU A 466 13.66 -13.60 19.78
CA GLU A 466 12.88 -14.58 20.55
C GLU A 466 11.53 -14.83 19.85
N VAL A 467 11.10 -16.09 19.83
CA VAL A 467 9.83 -16.49 19.19
C VAL A 467 8.65 -15.68 19.72
N GLY A 468 8.63 -15.39 21.03
CA GLY A 468 7.58 -14.57 21.66
C GLY A 468 7.53 -13.14 21.11
N LEU A 469 8.69 -12.53 20.86
CA LEU A 469 8.80 -11.18 20.30
C LEU A 469 8.44 -11.15 18.81
N ALA A 470 8.91 -12.14 18.04
CA ALA A 470 8.54 -12.29 16.63
C ALA A 470 7.00 -12.44 16.47
N LEU A 471 6.36 -13.26 17.31
CA LEU A 471 4.90 -13.39 17.35
C LEU A 471 4.22 -12.05 17.65
N ARG A 472 4.76 -11.25 18.57
CA ARG A 472 4.22 -9.93 18.92
C ARG A 472 4.32 -8.95 17.76
N HIS A 473 5.42 -8.93 17.02
CA HIS A 473 5.57 -8.06 15.85
C HIS A 473 4.59 -8.42 14.73
N LEU A 474 4.41 -9.72 14.45
CA LEU A 474 3.44 -10.19 13.46
C LEU A 474 2.00 -9.88 13.90
N LEU A 475 1.67 -10.12 15.16
CA LEU A 475 0.37 -9.77 15.74
C LEU A 475 0.08 -8.27 15.60
N PHE A 476 1.05 -7.41 15.93
CA PHE A 476 0.91 -5.95 15.83
C PHE A 476 0.62 -5.48 14.40
N LEU A 477 1.27 -6.08 13.40
CA LEU A 477 0.99 -5.80 11.99
C LEU A 477 -0.39 -6.33 11.54
N LEU A 478 -0.81 -7.50 12.02
CA LEU A 478 -2.16 -8.03 11.77
C LEU A 478 -3.23 -7.13 12.36
N GLU A 479 -3.03 -6.61 13.58
CA GLU A 479 -3.92 -5.63 14.20
C GLU A 479 -4.00 -4.34 13.36
N TYR A 480 -2.85 -3.86 12.86
CA TYR A 480 -2.80 -2.70 11.98
C TYR A 480 -3.63 -2.94 10.71
N CYS A 481 -3.40 -4.05 10.00
CA CYS A 481 -4.17 -4.43 8.82
C CYS A 481 -5.67 -4.59 9.14
N MET A 482 -6.03 -5.06 10.34
CA MET A 482 -7.42 -5.23 10.75
C MET A 482 -8.11 -3.88 10.88
N VAL A 483 -7.43 -2.90 11.48
CA VAL A 483 -7.96 -1.54 11.67
C VAL A 483 -8.01 -0.76 10.36
N THR A 484 -6.96 -0.83 9.54
CA THR A 484 -6.91 -0.11 8.24
C THR A 484 -7.78 -0.76 7.17
N GLY A 485 -7.95 -2.09 7.23
CA GLY A 485 -8.53 -2.88 6.15
C GLY A 485 -7.55 -3.17 5.01
N TYR A 486 -6.25 -2.96 5.24
CA TYR A 486 -5.21 -3.37 4.30
C TYR A 486 -5.07 -4.89 4.31
N ASP A 487 -4.71 -5.44 3.16
CA ASP A 487 -4.44 -6.85 3.03
C ASP A 487 -3.16 -7.23 3.80
N TRP A 488 -3.10 -8.46 4.30
CA TRP A 488 -2.08 -8.97 5.22
C TRP A 488 -1.22 -10.09 4.62
N TRP A 489 -1.32 -10.34 3.31
CA TRP A 489 -0.61 -11.42 2.63
C TRP A 489 0.90 -11.42 2.88
N ASP A 490 1.55 -10.25 2.85
CA ASP A 490 3.00 -10.13 3.07
C ASP A 490 3.41 -10.51 4.50
N ILE A 491 2.53 -10.33 5.50
CA ILE A 491 2.73 -10.83 6.87
C ILE A 491 2.68 -12.36 6.88
N LEU A 492 1.76 -12.97 6.13
CA LEU A 492 1.58 -14.43 6.09
C LEU A 492 2.83 -15.16 5.58
N LEU A 493 3.64 -14.52 4.73
CA LEU A 493 4.94 -15.06 4.29
C LEU A 493 5.86 -15.39 5.47
N HIS A 494 5.67 -14.75 6.62
CA HIS A 494 6.49 -14.91 7.81
C HIS A 494 5.91 -15.82 8.89
N VAL A 495 4.65 -16.22 8.76
CA VAL A 495 3.97 -17.07 9.73
C VAL A 495 4.35 -18.53 9.51
N GLN A 496 4.95 -19.16 10.52
CA GLN A 496 5.23 -20.60 10.50
C GLN A 496 4.02 -21.41 10.98
N PRO A 497 3.85 -22.67 10.54
CA PRO A 497 2.71 -23.50 10.97
C PRO A 497 2.56 -23.62 12.50
N SER A 498 3.68 -23.64 13.23
CA SER A 498 3.69 -23.68 14.71
C SER A 498 3.21 -22.39 15.37
N MET A 499 3.22 -21.26 14.67
CA MET A 499 2.76 -19.96 15.17
C MET A 499 1.25 -19.76 14.98
N VAL A 500 0.62 -20.50 14.08
CA VAL A 500 -0.76 -20.27 13.62
C VAL A 500 -1.76 -20.26 14.77
N GLN A 501 -1.76 -21.29 15.62
CA GLN A 501 -2.72 -21.40 16.73
C GLN A 501 -2.57 -20.20 17.69
N SER A 502 -1.33 -19.89 18.09
CA SER A 502 -1.03 -18.78 19.00
C SER A 502 -1.44 -17.42 18.43
N LEU A 503 -1.23 -17.18 17.12
CA LEU A 503 -1.66 -15.94 16.48
C LEU A 503 -3.18 -15.83 16.39
N VAL A 504 -3.88 -16.93 16.05
CA VAL A 504 -5.34 -16.96 15.97
C VAL A 504 -5.98 -16.67 17.33
N GLU A 505 -5.45 -17.26 18.40
CA GLU A 505 -5.92 -17.05 19.77
C GLU A 505 -5.65 -15.62 20.25
N LYS A 506 -4.40 -15.15 20.14
CA LYS A 506 -4.03 -13.79 20.58
C LYS A 506 -4.75 -12.72 19.78
N LEU A 507 -4.87 -12.86 18.45
CA LEU A 507 -5.63 -11.93 17.62
C LEU A 507 -7.10 -11.87 18.04
N HIS A 508 -7.68 -13.02 18.43
CA HIS A 508 -9.03 -13.04 18.98
C HIS A 508 -9.13 -12.29 20.30
N GLU A 509 -8.19 -12.53 21.22
CA GLU A 509 -8.15 -11.90 22.52
C GLU A 509 -8.01 -10.37 22.41
N GLU A 510 -7.09 -9.88 21.57
CA GLU A 510 -6.93 -8.45 21.35
C GLU A 510 -8.18 -7.80 20.74
N TYR A 511 -8.88 -8.51 19.84
CA TYR A 511 -10.18 -8.07 19.32
C TYR A 511 -11.26 -8.02 20.40
N THR A 512 -11.40 -9.04 21.26
CA THR A 512 -12.46 -9.08 22.28
C THR A 512 -12.25 -8.07 23.40
N ARG A 513 -11.03 -7.57 23.58
CA ARG A 513 -10.72 -6.45 24.49
C ARG A 513 -11.19 -5.08 23.97
N GLN A 514 -11.51 -4.96 22.68
CA GLN A 514 -11.95 -3.68 22.12
C GLN A 514 -13.39 -3.34 22.52
N THR A 515 -13.81 -2.08 22.31
CA THR A 515 -15.20 -1.66 22.53
C THR A 515 -16.17 -2.43 21.63
N ALA A 516 -17.41 -2.65 22.09
CA ALA A 516 -18.42 -3.37 21.31
C ALA A 516 -18.66 -2.76 19.91
N ALA A 517 -18.64 -1.43 19.82
CA ALA A 517 -18.77 -0.72 18.54
C ALA A 517 -17.61 -1.04 17.57
N LEU A 518 -16.37 -1.09 18.07
CA LEU A 518 -15.22 -1.43 17.23
C LEU A 518 -15.23 -2.92 16.85
N GLN A 519 -15.61 -3.80 17.78
CA GLN A 519 -15.80 -5.22 17.48
C GLN A 519 -16.80 -5.44 16.34
N GLN A 520 -17.94 -4.74 16.37
CA GLN A 520 -18.94 -4.83 15.31
C GLN A 520 -18.36 -4.47 13.94
N VAL A 521 -17.61 -3.38 13.85
CA VAL A 521 -16.96 -2.91 12.60
C VAL A 521 -15.90 -3.89 12.09
N LEU A 522 -15.14 -4.53 12.99
CA LEU A 522 -14.03 -5.42 12.65
C LEU A 522 -14.43 -6.90 12.50
N SER A 523 -15.67 -7.24 12.82
CA SER A 523 -16.16 -8.63 12.96
C SER A 523 -15.89 -9.53 11.76
N THR A 524 -16.10 -9.03 10.53
CA THR A 524 -15.82 -9.80 9.30
C THR A 524 -14.32 -9.89 9.02
N ARG A 525 -13.57 -8.83 9.30
CA ARG A 525 -12.11 -8.77 9.08
C ARG A 525 -11.37 -9.78 9.94
N ILE A 526 -11.73 -9.91 11.23
CA ILE A 526 -11.08 -10.90 12.10
C ILE A 526 -11.37 -12.33 11.64
N LEU A 527 -12.58 -12.63 11.17
CA LEU A 527 -12.90 -13.96 10.64
C LEU A 527 -12.07 -14.28 9.40
N ALA A 528 -11.93 -13.32 8.48
CA ALA A 528 -11.11 -13.47 7.28
C ALA A 528 -9.63 -13.69 7.63
N MET A 529 -9.08 -12.90 8.56
CA MET A 529 -7.70 -13.05 9.03
C MET A 529 -7.46 -14.42 9.68
N LYS A 530 -8.37 -14.87 10.54
CA LYS A 530 -8.27 -16.20 11.17
C LYS A 530 -8.33 -17.31 10.12
N ALA A 531 -9.19 -17.18 9.10
CA ALA A 531 -9.23 -18.12 8.00
C ALA A 531 -7.88 -18.19 7.27
N SER A 532 -7.31 -17.04 6.90
CA SER A 532 -6.00 -16.97 6.23
C SER A 532 -4.87 -17.55 7.08
N LEU A 533 -4.85 -17.28 8.39
CA LEU A 533 -3.86 -17.88 9.30
C LEU A 533 -4.03 -19.40 9.38
N CYS A 534 -5.26 -19.90 9.54
CA CYS A 534 -5.56 -21.33 9.61
C CYS A 534 -5.22 -22.08 8.31
N LYS A 535 -5.21 -21.42 7.14
CA LYS A 535 -4.74 -22.02 5.89
C LYS A 535 -3.26 -22.42 5.94
N LEU A 536 -2.46 -21.78 6.80
CA LEU A 536 -1.01 -22.02 6.88
C LEU A 536 -0.62 -23.23 7.73
N SER A 537 -1.58 -23.88 8.42
CA SER A 537 -1.32 -25.07 9.22
C SER A 537 -2.25 -26.23 8.80
N PRO A 538 -1.70 -27.42 8.47
CA PRO A 538 -2.51 -28.59 8.14
C PRO A 538 -3.48 -29.00 9.26
N CYS A 539 -3.13 -28.70 10.52
CA CYS A 539 -3.94 -29.06 11.69
C CYS A 539 -5.22 -28.22 11.84
N THR A 540 -5.38 -27.15 11.07
CA THR A 540 -6.51 -26.20 11.19
C THR A 540 -7.38 -26.11 9.94
N VAL A 541 -7.23 -27.05 9.00
CA VAL A 541 -7.95 -27.04 7.72
C VAL A 541 -9.47 -27.01 7.89
N THR A 542 -10.03 -27.77 8.84
CA THR A 542 -11.49 -27.76 9.11
C THR A 542 -11.98 -26.38 9.55
N ARG A 543 -11.21 -25.69 10.39
CA ARG A 543 -11.53 -24.32 10.85
C ARG A 543 -11.57 -23.31 9.71
N VAL A 544 -10.75 -23.51 8.66
CA VAL A 544 -10.79 -22.65 7.47
C VAL A 544 -12.18 -22.69 6.83
N CYS A 545 -12.74 -23.88 6.63
CA CYS A 545 -14.08 -24.07 6.08
C CYS A 545 -15.14 -23.42 6.96
N ASP A 546 -15.04 -23.57 8.29
CA ASP A 546 -15.98 -22.95 9.24
C ASP A 546 -15.97 -21.42 9.13
N TYR A 547 -14.79 -20.80 9.06
CA TYR A 547 -14.68 -19.34 8.94
C TYR A 547 -15.22 -18.82 7.61
N HIS A 548 -14.91 -19.48 6.49
CA HIS A 548 -15.44 -19.08 5.18
C HIS A 548 -16.96 -19.27 5.12
N THR A 549 -17.47 -20.38 5.64
CA THR A 549 -18.91 -20.65 5.76
C THR A 549 -19.58 -19.55 6.57
N LYS A 550 -19.01 -19.17 7.74
CA LYS A 550 -19.54 -18.10 8.57
C LYS A 550 -19.53 -16.76 7.85
N LEU A 551 -18.46 -16.42 7.14
CA LEU A 551 -18.39 -15.20 6.32
C LEU A 551 -19.46 -15.19 5.23
N PHE A 552 -19.66 -16.32 4.55
CA PHE A 552 -20.67 -16.46 3.51
C PHE A 552 -22.09 -16.30 4.08
N LEU A 553 -22.40 -16.93 5.21
CA LEU A 553 -23.68 -16.76 5.90
C LEU A 553 -23.90 -15.31 6.38
N ILE A 554 -22.86 -14.63 6.85
CA ILE A 554 -22.94 -13.20 7.22
C ILE A 554 -23.28 -12.36 5.98
N ALA A 555 -22.62 -12.62 4.85
CA ALA A 555 -22.89 -11.91 3.60
C ALA A 555 -24.33 -12.15 3.12
N ILE A 556 -24.79 -13.41 3.10
CA ILE A 556 -26.17 -13.76 2.76
C ILE A 556 -27.16 -13.06 3.70
N SER A 557 -26.93 -13.14 5.01
CA SER A 557 -27.80 -12.49 6.01
C SER A 557 -27.87 -10.98 5.81
N SER A 558 -26.73 -10.34 5.55
CA SER A 558 -26.65 -8.90 5.26
C SER A 558 -27.41 -8.53 3.99
N THR A 559 -27.27 -9.33 2.92
CA THR A 559 -27.98 -9.13 1.66
C THR A 559 -29.49 -9.31 1.86
N LEU A 560 -29.94 -10.38 2.51
CA LEU A 560 -31.37 -10.59 2.75
C LEU A 560 -31.98 -9.47 3.61
N LYS A 561 -31.25 -8.99 4.63
CA LYS A 561 -31.69 -7.88 5.48
C LYS A 561 -31.76 -6.55 4.73
N SER A 562 -30.83 -6.27 3.82
CA SER A 562 -30.82 -5.00 3.06
C SER A 562 -31.97 -4.89 2.06
N LEU A 563 -32.59 -6.01 1.70
CA LEU A 563 -33.75 -6.05 0.81
C LEU A 563 -35.08 -5.77 1.51
N LEU A 564 -35.12 -5.82 2.84
CA LEU A 564 -36.32 -5.55 3.63
C LEU A 564 -36.68 -4.06 3.57
N ARG A 565 -37.90 -3.77 3.14
CA ARG A 565 -38.44 -2.40 3.06
C ARG A 565 -39.44 -2.15 4.18
N PRO A 566 -39.48 -0.91 4.74
CA PRO A 566 -40.48 -0.56 5.73
C PRO A 566 -41.86 -0.43 5.06
N HIS A 567 -42.91 -0.79 5.81
CA HIS A 567 -44.30 -0.66 5.35
C HIS A 567 -44.74 0.81 5.20
N PHE A 568 -44.20 1.70 6.04
CA PHE A 568 -44.44 3.15 5.99
C PHE A 568 -43.11 3.91 5.80
N LEU A 569 -43.10 4.88 4.88
CA LEU A 569 -41.92 5.71 4.57
C LEU A 569 -41.48 6.62 5.75
N ASN A 570 -42.33 6.82 6.76
CA ASN A 570 -42.13 7.78 7.86
C ASN A 570 -41.97 7.15 9.27
N THR A 571 -41.53 5.89 9.38
CA THR A 571 -41.28 5.22 10.68
C THR A 571 -39.77 5.11 11.03
N PRO A 572 -39.39 5.13 12.33
CA PRO A 572 -38.22 5.86 12.90
C PRO A 572 -36.85 5.17 12.76
N ASP A 573 -35.77 5.96 13.01
CA ASP A 573 -34.30 5.74 13.23
C ASP A 573 -33.59 4.41 12.86
N LYS A 574 -34.25 3.26 12.85
CA LYS A 574 -33.66 1.93 12.61
C LYS A 574 -34.32 1.22 11.42
N SER A 575 -33.50 0.60 10.56
CA SER A 575 -33.98 -0.11 9.38
C SER A 575 -34.74 -1.40 9.74
N PRO A 576 -35.62 -1.92 8.85
CA PRO A 576 -36.26 -3.23 9.06
C PRO A 576 -35.25 -4.35 9.31
N GLY A 577 -34.11 -4.35 8.61
CA GLY A 577 -33.03 -5.30 8.86
C GLY A 577 -32.45 -5.24 10.28
N ASP A 578 -32.33 -4.04 10.85
CA ASP A 578 -31.87 -3.84 12.23
C ASP A 578 -32.91 -4.35 13.24
N ARG A 579 -34.20 -4.10 12.98
CA ARG A 579 -35.29 -4.63 13.81
C ARG A 579 -35.33 -6.15 13.79
N LEU A 580 -35.20 -6.75 12.60
CA LEU A 580 -35.14 -8.21 12.46
C LEU A 580 -33.96 -8.77 13.27
N THR A 581 -32.80 -8.12 13.19
CA THR A 581 -31.63 -8.52 13.97
C THR A 581 -31.91 -8.44 15.48
N GLU A 582 -32.52 -7.35 15.95
CA GLU A 582 -32.89 -7.17 17.35
C GLU A 582 -33.88 -8.24 17.85
N ILE A 583 -34.89 -8.55 17.03
CA ILE A 583 -35.88 -9.61 17.31
C ILE A 583 -35.17 -10.98 17.41
N CYS A 584 -34.36 -11.35 16.41
CA CYS A 584 -33.63 -12.61 16.42
C CYS A 584 -32.64 -12.73 17.58
N THR A 585 -32.06 -11.62 18.08
CA THR A 585 -31.20 -11.65 19.26
C THR A 585 -31.96 -11.81 20.58
N LYS A 586 -33.22 -11.36 20.64
CA LYS A 586 -34.05 -11.42 21.86
C LYS A 586 -34.85 -12.71 21.97
N ILE A 587 -35.26 -13.28 20.84
CA ILE A 587 -36.05 -14.51 20.81
C ILE A 587 -35.08 -15.68 20.78
N THR A 588 -34.96 -16.35 21.93
CA THR A 588 -34.26 -17.64 22.06
C THR A 588 -35.23 -18.83 21.94
N ASP A 589 -36.49 -18.57 21.57
CA ASP A 589 -37.50 -19.62 21.41
C ASP A 589 -37.16 -20.47 20.18
N VAL A 590 -37.22 -21.79 20.36
CA VAL A 590 -36.88 -22.77 19.32
C VAL A 590 -38.10 -23.06 18.42
N ASP A 591 -39.27 -22.61 18.85
CA ASP A 591 -40.54 -22.73 18.14
C ASP A 591 -40.67 -21.60 17.10
N ILE A 592 -40.62 -21.99 15.82
CA ILE A 592 -40.69 -21.05 14.70
C ILE A 592 -42.00 -20.27 14.68
N ASP A 593 -43.13 -20.88 15.09
CA ASP A 593 -44.42 -20.22 15.07
C ASP A 593 -44.46 -19.08 16.10
N LYS A 594 -43.83 -19.28 17.27
CA LYS A 594 -43.68 -18.21 18.28
C LYS A 594 -42.71 -17.12 17.83
N VAL A 595 -41.64 -17.48 17.12
CA VAL A 595 -40.75 -16.49 16.50
C VAL A 595 -41.53 -15.65 15.49
N MET A 596 -42.35 -16.30 14.65
CA MET A 596 -43.17 -15.66 13.62
C MET A 596 -44.28 -14.77 14.21
N ILE A 597 -44.88 -15.12 15.35
CA ILE A 597 -45.86 -14.26 16.06
C ILE A 597 -45.21 -12.94 16.52
N ASN A 598 -43.95 -12.99 16.95
CA ASN A 598 -43.22 -11.80 17.40
C ASN A 598 -42.69 -10.96 16.22
N LEU A 599 -42.58 -11.56 15.03
CA LEU A 599 -42.34 -10.85 13.79
C LEU A 599 -43.66 -10.27 13.31
N LYS A 600 -43.88 -8.98 13.57
CA LYS A 600 -44.99 -8.23 12.94
C LYS A 600 -44.75 -8.18 11.43
N THR A 601 -45.17 -9.21 10.71
CA THR A 601 -44.85 -9.45 9.28
C THR A 601 -45.24 -8.29 8.38
N GLU A 602 -46.26 -7.54 8.77
CA GLU A 602 -46.68 -6.29 8.12
C GLU A 602 -45.56 -5.24 8.06
N GLU A 603 -44.61 -5.23 9.00
CA GLU A 603 -43.48 -4.29 9.04
C GLU A 603 -42.34 -4.62 8.06
N PHE A 604 -42.36 -5.81 7.43
CA PHE A 604 -41.29 -6.33 6.58
C PHE A 604 -41.79 -6.57 5.15
N VAL A 605 -41.66 -5.56 4.29
CA VAL A 605 -42.09 -5.65 2.89
C VAL A 605 -40.94 -6.13 2.00
N LEU A 606 -41.21 -7.10 1.13
CA LEU A 606 -40.29 -7.62 0.12
C LEU A 606 -40.95 -7.55 -1.26
N ASP A 607 -40.13 -7.21 -2.27
CA ASP A 607 -40.56 -7.23 -3.67
C ASP A 607 -40.56 -8.67 -4.22
N MET A 608 -41.66 -9.07 -4.87
CA MET A 608 -41.86 -10.46 -5.32
C MET A 608 -40.86 -10.86 -6.41
N ASN A 609 -40.53 -9.97 -7.34
CA ASN A 609 -39.55 -10.25 -8.40
C ASN A 609 -38.15 -10.46 -7.80
N THR A 610 -37.80 -9.66 -6.80
CA THR A 610 -36.56 -9.79 -6.04
C THR A 610 -36.51 -11.14 -5.31
N LEU A 611 -37.60 -11.55 -4.67
CA LEU A 611 -37.69 -12.85 -3.99
C LEU A 611 -37.51 -14.02 -4.98
N GLN A 612 -38.15 -13.93 -6.15
CA GLN A 612 -38.02 -14.95 -7.20
C GLN A 612 -36.58 -15.04 -7.73
N ALA A 613 -35.91 -13.90 -7.93
CA ALA A 613 -34.50 -13.88 -8.33
C ALA A 613 -33.57 -14.54 -7.31
N LEU A 614 -33.93 -14.53 -6.02
CA LEU A 614 -33.15 -15.11 -4.92
C LEU A 614 -33.52 -16.55 -4.58
N GLN A 615 -34.48 -17.16 -5.28
CA GLN A 615 -34.99 -18.49 -4.96
C GLN A 615 -33.88 -19.53 -4.80
N GLN A 616 -32.88 -19.54 -5.71
CA GLN A 616 -31.76 -20.49 -5.65
C GLN A 616 -30.88 -20.28 -4.41
N LEU A 617 -30.66 -19.02 -4.02
CA LEU A 617 -29.90 -18.70 -2.83
C LEU A 617 -30.65 -19.12 -1.56
N LEU A 618 -31.97 -18.87 -1.52
CA LEU A 618 -32.82 -19.26 -0.40
C LEU A 618 -32.91 -20.78 -0.25
N GLN A 619 -33.05 -21.50 -1.37
CA GLN A 619 -33.01 -22.96 -1.40
C GLN A 619 -31.68 -23.48 -0.87
N TRP A 620 -30.56 -22.93 -1.36
CA TRP A 620 -29.23 -23.30 -0.90
C TRP A 620 -29.07 -23.09 0.61
N VAL A 621 -29.56 -21.98 1.17
CA VAL A 621 -29.54 -21.72 2.62
C VAL A 621 -30.35 -22.78 3.37
N GLY A 622 -31.54 -23.12 2.90
CA GLY A 622 -32.38 -24.17 3.48
C GLY A 622 -31.68 -25.53 3.49
N ASP A 623 -31.15 -25.95 2.34
CA ASP A 623 -30.42 -27.20 2.17
C ASP A 623 -29.18 -27.24 3.08
N PHE A 624 -28.47 -26.13 3.18
CA PHE A 624 -27.29 -26.00 4.03
C PHE A 624 -27.64 -26.12 5.53
N VAL A 625 -28.74 -25.51 5.98
CA VAL A 625 -29.22 -25.64 7.37
C VAL A 625 -29.63 -27.08 7.66
N LEU A 626 -30.35 -27.75 6.75
CA LEU A 626 -30.72 -29.15 6.89
C LEU A 626 -29.48 -30.06 6.96
N TYR A 627 -28.47 -29.78 6.14
CA TYR A 627 -27.20 -30.50 6.18
C TYR A 627 -26.49 -30.34 7.53
N LEU A 628 -26.42 -29.12 8.09
CA LEU A 628 -25.84 -28.89 9.42
C LEU A 628 -26.61 -29.64 10.51
N LEU A 629 -27.94 -29.56 10.49
CA LEU A 629 -28.80 -30.26 11.46
C LEU A 629 -28.64 -31.78 11.38
N ALA A 630 -28.56 -32.33 10.17
CA ALA A 630 -28.31 -33.76 9.95
C ALA A 630 -26.90 -34.20 10.37
N SER A 631 -25.93 -33.27 10.40
CA SER A 631 -24.54 -33.55 10.75
C SER A 631 -24.25 -33.46 12.25
N LEU A 632 -25.08 -32.77 13.04
CA LEU A 632 -24.93 -32.60 14.50
C LEU A 632 -24.71 -33.92 15.27
N PRO A 633 -25.43 -35.02 15.02
CA PRO A 633 -25.23 -36.29 15.73
C PRO A 633 -23.83 -36.88 15.54
N ASN A 634 -23.18 -36.59 14.40
CA ASN A 634 -21.85 -37.09 14.07
C ASN A 634 -20.72 -36.24 14.71
N GLN A 635 -21.05 -35.10 15.32
CA GLN A 635 -20.08 -34.16 15.91
C GLN A 635 -19.93 -34.33 17.44
N VAL A 636 -20.80 -35.12 18.09
CA VAL A 636 -20.68 -35.45 19.52
C VAL A 636 -19.82 -36.71 19.65
N PRO A 637 -18.69 -36.70 20.40
CA PRO A 637 -17.95 -37.92 20.69
C PRO A 637 -18.88 -38.91 21.38
N ALA A 638 -18.96 -40.14 20.87
CA ALA A 638 -19.70 -41.21 21.53
C ALA A 638 -19.21 -41.31 23.00
N PRO A 639 -20.10 -41.36 23.99
CA PRO A 639 -19.69 -41.52 25.38
C PRO A 639 -18.88 -42.80 25.49
N THR A 640 -17.64 -42.71 25.99
CA THR A 640 -16.81 -43.87 26.32
C THR A 640 -17.52 -44.68 27.39
N TRP A 641 -18.26 -45.70 26.98
CA TRP A 641 -18.79 -46.71 27.90
C TRP A 641 -17.62 -47.57 28.37
N SER A 642 -17.19 -47.36 29.61
CA SER A 642 -16.31 -48.28 30.33
C SER A 642 -17.12 -49.48 30.83
N PRO A 643 -16.83 -50.73 30.42
CA PRO A 643 -17.48 -51.88 31.00
C PRO A 643 -16.75 -52.26 32.30
N THR A 644 -17.28 -51.83 33.44
CA THR A 644 -16.92 -52.42 34.74
C THR A 644 -18.15 -53.04 35.37
N SER A 645 -18.21 -54.37 35.31
CA SER A 645 -18.56 -55.29 36.40
C SER A 645 -19.32 -56.52 35.88
N THR A 646 -18.61 -57.56 35.47
CA THR A 646 -19.15 -58.92 35.52
C THR A 646 -18.71 -59.54 36.82
N TRP A 647 -19.67 -59.61 37.75
CA TRP A 647 -19.63 -60.46 38.92
C TRP A 647 -19.42 -61.92 38.50
N SER A 648 -18.50 -62.60 39.18
CA SER A 648 -18.37 -64.05 39.19
C SER A 648 -19.39 -64.67 40.16
N PRO A 649 -19.97 -65.82 39.81
CA PRO A 649 -20.36 -66.80 40.81
C PRO A 649 -19.58 -68.11 40.64
N THR A 650 -19.00 -68.52 41.77
CA THR A 650 -18.56 -69.85 42.22
C THR A 650 -19.05 -71.06 41.42
N SER A 651 -18.10 -71.86 40.92
CA SER A 651 -17.76 -73.22 41.39
C SER A 651 -16.61 -73.78 40.57
#